data_AF-I7EUZ4-F1
#
_entry.id   AF-I7EUZ4-F1
#
_cell.length_a   1.000
_cell.length_b   1.000
_cell.length_c   1.000
_cell.angle_alpha   90.00
_cell.angle_beta   90.00
_cell.angle_gamma   90.00
#
_symmetry.space_group_name_H-M   'P 1'
#
loop_
_entity.id
_entity.type
_entity.pdbx_description
1 polymer ?
#
loop_
_entity_poly.entity_id
_entity_poly.type
_entity_poly.pdbx_seq_one_letter_code
_entity_poly.pdbx_strand_id
1 'polypeptide(L)'
;MRIDKLPFAGALLAILIGAYGCTSNLNNAPSTKQTGNSQLPDFESRAFFSSVLTEHATATMVTDSGVMAGKHALQLEFEGVNVAEQFSRWPNAKFHPAVQAWDWSAYQSLSIDLTNPDMQAATVILKLADKLGVKGSPPNQLNYQFRIPAQRTQQLTLEFDGGTKQRPGYWGGTQLDLSSILELQIFVQGPIKEQQVILDNLRLNKASSEQSVVDTKTIIRKIPTLKNLTSSSQGHSNLVSYERSEGTIITELTNGMEGLLDIRFSANTDYPNVTFKEAYPWDWSEYQELSLAFDIDNQQNQDLQLFVRVDDAEDQRWGGSADGVNNSLSAMVTLPANSSGSYYLPLKQLNQQINAGMTGLPPKPNYLAEAIKYGWGQRQLDLSNIVSFQLYLQQPKQDAHLQLKRLRLIPDLDSEQQGFAQIVDKFGQYTGYDWPKKVHSDEELRTMGHVAKLSLKSSSAMPQRSKFGGWLEGPKSKASGHFRTAKLGDKWSLVDPLGYPFFATGLSNIRLDDSYTLTGYDSSDQTKSMLSPVRASMFTWLPERGERLADGFSYAEKLHSGAQQQGEIFSFYAANLQRKYGGSLEQALNSWQQVTLSRMQDWGFTSLGNWTDPAFYNNGSIAYVAHGEITGEHARIATPNDYWGAMHDPFDPVFRQSARAMAQGLSGQINRNDPWLIGIFVDNELSWGNQQSDAKHFGLVAAVLAKDQRNSAAKTAFTDYIKSKYWTIEDLNQSWQTTLTSWVQFERGFDYHSELHQAMRRDYSELLYLFAEKYYAIVRAELKKELPNHLYLGSRFADWGHTEEVLHAASLYVDVLSFNHYSDDFSSSGPWAQLAELDKPAMVSEFHFGATDMGMFAGGVVSAKDQEQRAAKYSHYMRGVVAHPNFVGAQWFQYIDAPLTGRAWDGENYNNGFVSVSDSPYPQLVEAAKKFNQQLYQSRFK
;
A
#
# COMPACT_ATOMS: atom_id res chain seq x y z
N MET A 1 -32.75 49.43 -16.96
CA MET A 1 -32.91 49.05 -18.38
C MET A 1 -31.79 48.06 -18.72
N ARG A 2 -32.04 47.02 -19.51
CA ARG A 2 -31.11 45.87 -19.65
C ARG A 2 -29.83 46.24 -20.43
N ILE A 3 -28.71 45.62 -20.05
CA ILE A 3 -27.51 45.47 -20.89
C ILE A 3 -27.38 43.97 -21.20
N ASP A 4 -27.10 43.63 -22.45
CA ASP A 4 -27.00 42.24 -22.90
C ASP A 4 -26.13 42.14 -24.17
N LYS A 5 -25.46 41.00 -24.32
CA LYS A 5 -24.81 40.42 -25.53
C LYS A 5 -23.38 40.83 -25.97
N LEU A 6 -22.53 39.80 -25.91
CA LEU A 6 -21.40 39.45 -26.81
C LEU A 6 -21.84 39.31 -28.30
N PRO A 7 -20.96 39.17 -29.32
CA PRO A 7 -19.71 38.38 -29.32
C PRO A 7 -18.49 38.95 -30.08
N PHE A 8 -17.37 38.21 -30.05
CA PHE A 8 -16.12 38.52 -30.75
C PHE A 8 -15.68 37.36 -31.68
N ALA A 9 -15.24 37.70 -32.90
CA ALA A 9 -14.52 36.85 -33.83
C ALA A 9 -13.72 37.73 -34.83
N GLY A 10 -12.53 37.31 -35.27
CA GLY A 10 -11.77 37.99 -36.33
C GLY A 10 -10.25 37.93 -36.16
N ALA A 11 -9.52 37.64 -37.24
CA ALA A 11 -8.07 37.34 -37.26
C ALA A 11 -7.21 38.43 -37.94
N LEU A 12 -5.87 38.40 -37.72
CA LEU A 12 -4.79 39.07 -38.47
C LEU A 12 -3.43 38.42 -38.14
N LEU A 13 -2.30 38.77 -38.78
CA LEU A 13 -1.86 38.39 -40.15
C LEU A 13 -0.60 39.22 -40.54
N ALA A 14 0.57 38.58 -40.61
CA ALA A 14 1.83 39.08 -41.23
C ALA A 14 2.77 37.86 -41.38
N ILE A 15 3.35 37.47 -42.53
CA ILE A 15 4.11 38.15 -43.61
C ILE A 15 5.51 38.61 -43.17
N LEU A 16 6.55 37.92 -43.68
CA LEU A 16 7.71 38.54 -44.35
C LEU A 16 8.50 37.53 -45.20
N ILE A 17 9.27 38.06 -46.15
CA ILE A 17 9.89 37.37 -47.30
C ILE A 17 11.43 37.43 -47.16
N GLY A 18 12.15 36.40 -47.60
CA GLY A 18 13.61 36.44 -47.73
C GLY A 18 14.14 35.33 -48.63
N ALA A 19 14.37 35.64 -49.91
CA ALA A 19 14.95 34.70 -50.87
C ALA A 19 16.44 34.98 -51.11
N TYR A 20 17.26 33.93 -51.11
CA TYR A 20 18.52 33.88 -51.85
C TYR A 20 18.59 32.53 -52.55
N GLY A 21 18.77 32.53 -53.86
CA GLY A 21 18.99 31.33 -54.65
C GLY A 21 20.33 31.41 -55.38
N CYS A 22 20.92 30.26 -55.67
CA CYS A 22 21.86 30.08 -56.76
C CYS A 22 21.77 28.64 -57.26
N THR A 23 21.84 28.47 -58.58
CA THR A 23 21.55 27.22 -59.30
C THR A 23 22.79 26.61 -59.94
N SER A 24 22.89 25.27 -59.98
CA SER A 24 23.71 24.57 -60.98
C SER A 24 23.12 23.19 -61.31
N ASN A 25 23.33 22.74 -62.55
CA ASN A 25 22.52 21.73 -63.25
C ASN A 25 22.83 20.25 -62.96
N LEU A 26 21.87 19.41 -63.35
CA LEU A 26 21.90 17.95 -63.40
C LEU A 26 22.90 17.38 -64.44
N ASN A 27 23.54 16.25 -64.12
CA ASN A 27 23.39 14.95 -64.83
C ASN A 27 24.55 13.97 -64.56
N ASN A 28 24.26 12.80 -63.98
CA ASN A 28 24.51 11.48 -64.60
C ASN A 28 23.99 10.31 -63.72
N ALA A 29 23.65 9.21 -64.37
CA ALA A 29 23.03 7.98 -63.85
C ALA A 29 24.02 7.11 -63.02
N PRO A 30 23.63 5.96 -62.37
CA PRO A 30 22.37 5.23 -62.51
C PRO A 30 21.69 4.75 -61.20
N SER A 31 20.58 4.03 -61.36
CA SER A 31 19.84 3.36 -60.30
C SER A 31 20.62 2.25 -59.59
N THR A 32 20.74 2.35 -58.27
CA THR A 32 20.77 1.19 -57.37
C THR A 32 19.81 1.44 -56.22
N LYS A 33 18.86 0.52 -56.00
CA LYS A 33 18.13 0.46 -54.72
C LYS A 33 19.12 -0.08 -53.68
N GLN A 34 19.82 0.81 -52.98
CA GLN A 34 20.50 0.42 -51.75
C GLN A 34 19.46 0.17 -50.67
N THR A 35 19.42 -1.05 -50.15
CA THR A 35 18.85 -1.36 -48.84
C THR A 35 19.73 -0.71 -47.77
N GLY A 36 19.43 0.54 -47.43
CA GLY A 36 20.09 1.23 -46.33
C GLY A 36 19.48 0.78 -45.01
N ASN A 37 20.27 0.08 -44.18
CA ASN A 37 19.92 -0.08 -42.76
C ASN A 37 19.92 1.31 -42.11
N SER A 38 18.82 1.70 -41.47
CA SER A 38 18.85 2.75 -40.45
C SER A 38 19.71 2.26 -39.30
N GLN A 39 20.95 2.76 -39.21
CA GLN A 39 21.83 2.41 -38.10
C GLN A 39 21.38 3.13 -36.84
N LEU A 40 21.19 2.36 -35.77
CA LEU A 40 21.05 2.88 -34.42
C LEU A 40 22.31 3.70 -34.06
N PRO A 41 22.18 4.76 -33.24
CA PRO A 41 23.34 5.51 -32.80
C PRO A 41 24.27 4.63 -31.95
N ASP A 42 25.57 4.71 -32.21
CA ASP A 42 26.59 4.18 -31.30
C ASP A 42 26.76 5.19 -30.15
N PHE A 43 25.93 5.02 -29.13
CA PHE A 43 25.78 5.91 -27.98
C PHE A 43 27.07 6.17 -27.19
N GLU A 44 28.06 5.27 -27.28
CA GLU A 44 29.35 5.37 -26.59
C GLU A 44 30.46 5.92 -27.52
N SER A 45 30.14 6.17 -28.79
CA SER A 45 31.13 6.64 -29.76
C SER A 45 31.49 8.10 -29.55
N ARG A 46 32.78 8.40 -29.70
CA ARG A 46 33.27 9.78 -29.81
C ARG A 46 32.56 10.56 -30.92
N ALA A 47 32.09 9.90 -31.99
CA ALA A 47 31.33 10.52 -33.06
C ALA A 47 29.94 11.01 -32.58
N PHE A 48 29.21 10.19 -31.83
CA PHE A 48 27.90 10.53 -31.26
C PHE A 48 28.01 11.69 -30.26
N PHE A 49 28.95 11.63 -29.32
CA PHE A 49 29.18 12.73 -28.37
C PHE A 49 29.72 14.00 -29.05
N SER A 50 30.49 13.89 -30.13
CA SER A 50 30.98 15.07 -30.89
C SER A 50 29.93 15.65 -31.85
N SER A 51 28.81 14.97 -32.10
CA SER A 51 27.70 15.47 -32.93
C SER A 51 26.62 16.22 -32.14
N VAL A 52 26.79 16.38 -30.82
CA VAL A 52 25.83 17.11 -29.99
C VAL A 52 25.82 18.60 -30.36
N LEU A 53 24.63 19.15 -30.56
CA LEU A 53 24.41 20.58 -30.79
C LEU A 53 23.86 21.22 -29.52
N THR A 54 24.55 22.21 -28.97
CA THR A 54 24.10 22.93 -27.77
C THR A 54 23.62 24.34 -28.07
N GLU A 55 22.72 24.82 -27.23
CA GLU A 55 22.15 26.16 -27.28
C GLU A 55 21.90 26.59 -25.83
N HIS A 56 22.53 27.69 -25.40
CA HIS A 56 22.60 28.12 -23.98
C HIS A 56 23.18 27.07 -23.02
N ALA A 57 23.99 26.13 -23.52
CA ALA A 57 24.64 25.09 -22.75
C ALA A 57 26.02 24.76 -23.32
N THR A 58 26.91 24.19 -22.50
CA THR A 58 28.16 23.57 -22.95
C THR A 58 28.02 22.05 -22.93
N ALA A 59 28.80 21.36 -23.76
CA ALA A 59 28.88 19.91 -23.78
C ALA A 59 30.34 19.47 -23.88
N THR A 60 30.79 18.71 -22.89
CA THR A 60 32.19 18.28 -22.75
C THR A 60 32.23 16.76 -22.55
N MET A 61 32.95 16.06 -23.43
CA MET A 61 33.18 14.62 -23.27
C MET A 61 34.22 14.38 -22.16
N VAL A 62 33.87 13.56 -21.17
CA VAL A 62 34.70 13.22 -20.00
C VAL A 62 35.09 11.74 -20.00
N THR A 63 36.24 11.41 -19.44
CA THR A 63 36.82 10.04 -19.45
C THR A 63 37.03 9.42 -18.07
N ASP A 64 36.86 10.20 -16.99
CA ASP A 64 37.24 9.78 -15.63
C ASP A 64 36.11 10.05 -14.63
N SER A 65 35.74 11.32 -14.40
CA SER A 65 34.67 11.67 -13.46
C SER A 65 33.29 11.49 -14.10
N GLY A 66 32.41 10.73 -13.44
CA GLY A 66 31.03 10.50 -13.89
C GLY A 66 30.83 9.36 -14.90
N VAL A 67 31.90 8.67 -15.32
CA VAL A 67 31.81 7.45 -16.15
C VAL A 67 31.49 6.26 -15.25
N MET A 68 30.30 5.68 -15.41
CA MET A 68 29.77 4.56 -14.65
C MET A 68 29.97 3.23 -15.38
N ALA A 69 29.99 3.24 -16.72
CA ALA A 69 30.42 2.15 -17.57
C ALA A 69 31.08 2.68 -18.86
N GLY A 70 31.63 1.81 -19.71
CA GLY A 70 32.17 2.23 -21.00
C GLY A 70 33.52 2.98 -20.89
N LYS A 71 33.70 4.04 -21.67
CA LYS A 71 34.95 4.84 -21.75
C LYS A 71 34.74 6.35 -21.81
N HIS A 72 33.53 6.81 -22.10
CA HIS A 72 33.23 8.20 -22.41
C HIS A 72 31.84 8.54 -21.88
N ALA A 73 31.73 9.61 -21.10
CA ALA A 73 30.45 10.21 -20.74
C ALA A 73 30.39 11.66 -21.26
N LEU A 74 29.21 12.27 -21.25
CA LEU A 74 29.00 13.65 -21.68
C LEU A 74 28.54 14.53 -20.51
N GLN A 75 29.42 15.41 -20.04
CA GLN A 75 29.06 16.48 -19.12
C GLN A 75 28.34 17.59 -19.89
N LEU A 76 27.16 17.96 -19.43
CA LEU A 76 26.39 19.11 -19.90
C LEU A 76 26.27 20.14 -18.79
N GLU A 77 26.56 21.40 -19.11
CA GLU A 77 26.41 22.53 -18.20
C GLU A 77 25.38 23.48 -18.80
N PHE A 78 24.25 23.65 -18.10
CA PHE A 78 23.14 24.49 -18.57
C PHE A 78 23.23 25.89 -17.95
N GLU A 79 23.11 26.93 -18.78
CA GLU A 79 22.96 28.31 -18.29
C GLU A 79 21.70 28.46 -17.42
N GLY A 80 21.76 29.33 -16.41
CA GLY A 80 20.57 29.66 -15.61
C GLY A 80 19.51 30.43 -16.42
N VAL A 81 18.24 30.09 -16.23
CA VAL A 81 17.09 30.76 -16.86
C VAL A 81 16.32 31.54 -15.82
N ASN A 82 16.22 32.85 -16.00
CA ASN A 82 15.45 33.71 -15.10
C ASN A 82 13.94 33.73 -15.44
N VAL A 83 13.12 34.29 -14.55
CA VAL A 83 11.65 34.33 -14.69
C VAL A 83 11.17 35.04 -15.97
N ALA A 84 11.90 36.03 -16.47
CA ALA A 84 11.53 36.75 -17.70
C ALA A 84 11.79 35.92 -18.98
N GLU A 85 12.68 34.93 -18.90
CA GLU A 85 13.15 34.14 -20.05
C GLU A 85 12.57 32.71 -20.10
N GLN A 86 11.82 32.30 -19.07
CA GLN A 86 11.34 30.91 -18.88
C GLN A 86 10.53 30.30 -20.05
N PHE A 87 9.94 31.14 -20.92
CA PHE A 87 9.18 30.73 -22.10
C PHE A 87 9.89 31.00 -23.44
N SER A 88 11.08 31.61 -23.42
CA SER A 88 11.83 32.02 -24.62
C SER A 88 13.27 31.54 -24.67
N ARG A 89 13.82 31.01 -23.56
CA ARG A 89 15.20 30.52 -23.44
C ARG A 89 15.19 29.16 -22.75
N TRP A 90 15.45 28.09 -23.49
CA TRP A 90 15.51 26.72 -22.97
C TRP A 90 16.91 26.14 -23.26
N PRO A 91 17.86 26.25 -22.31
CA PRO A 91 19.18 25.62 -22.41
C PRO A 91 19.06 24.15 -22.75
N ASN A 92 19.74 23.75 -23.82
CA ASN A 92 19.57 22.42 -24.39
C ASN A 92 20.82 21.86 -25.05
N ALA A 93 20.86 20.53 -25.10
CA ALA A 93 21.75 19.73 -25.93
C ALA A 93 20.89 18.79 -26.78
N LYS A 94 21.11 18.77 -28.10
CA LYS A 94 20.36 17.98 -29.09
C LYS A 94 21.30 17.00 -29.77
N PHE A 95 20.81 15.78 -29.95
CA PHE A 95 21.45 14.70 -30.69
C PHE A 95 20.58 14.40 -31.91
N HIS A 96 21.20 14.43 -33.09
CA HIS A 96 20.55 14.17 -34.37
C HIS A 96 21.20 12.96 -35.06
N PRO A 97 20.45 12.21 -35.89
CA PRO A 97 21.02 11.15 -36.69
C PRO A 97 22.03 11.68 -37.71
N ALA A 98 23.16 10.99 -37.86
CA ALA A 98 24.25 11.42 -38.74
C ALA A 98 23.91 11.37 -40.25
N VAL A 99 22.92 10.56 -40.68
CA VAL A 99 22.58 10.38 -42.11
C VAL A 99 21.08 10.16 -42.36
N GLN A 100 20.43 9.25 -41.63
CA GLN A 100 19.01 8.91 -41.78
C GLN A 100 18.34 8.78 -40.41
N ALA A 101 17.03 9.03 -40.35
CA ALA A 101 16.24 8.90 -39.12
C ALA A 101 16.53 7.57 -38.39
N TRP A 102 16.58 7.62 -37.06
CA TRP A 102 16.73 6.40 -36.28
C TRP A 102 15.40 5.64 -36.23
N ASP A 103 15.47 4.33 -36.48
CA ASP A 103 14.35 3.42 -36.27
C ASP A 103 14.48 2.77 -34.89
N TRP A 104 13.67 3.25 -33.94
CA TRP A 104 13.54 2.75 -32.58
C TRP A 104 12.27 1.91 -32.40
N SER A 105 11.54 1.56 -33.47
CA SER A 105 10.26 0.85 -33.39
C SER A 105 10.33 -0.53 -32.72
N ALA A 106 11.49 -1.16 -32.72
CA ALA A 106 11.74 -2.45 -32.05
C ALA A 106 12.05 -2.33 -30.53
N TYR A 107 11.93 -1.14 -29.95
CA TYR A 107 12.34 -0.81 -28.58
C TYR A 107 11.18 -0.16 -27.80
N GLN A 108 11.16 -0.34 -26.48
CA GLN A 108 10.10 0.17 -25.60
C GLN A 108 10.54 1.38 -24.76
N SER A 109 11.85 1.53 -24.53
CA SER A 109 12.38 2.65 -23.76
C SER A 109 13.84 2.96 -24.08
N LEU A 110 14.27 4.16 -23.69
CA LEU A 110 15.67 4.60 -23.64
C LEU A 110 16.08 4.74 -22.17
N SER A 111 17.09 3.99 -21.73
CA SER A 111 17.73 4.19 -20.42
C SER A 111 19.01 5.02 -20.54
N ILE A 112 19.30 5.80 -19.51
CA ILE A 112 20.48 6.65 -19.38
C ILE A 112 20.86 6.77 -17.91
N ASP A 113 22.16 6.66 -17.60
CA ASP A 113 22.65 6.90 -16.25
C ASP A 113 23.00 8.40 -16.12
N LEU A 114 22.29 9.11 -15.26
CA LEU A 114 22.44 10.56 -15.06
C LEU A 114 23.10 10.83 -13.71
N THR A 115 24.32 11.38 -13.73
CA THR A 115 25.02 11.83 -12.53
C THR A 115 24.85 13.33 -12.34
N ASN A 116 24.39 13.76 -11.16
CA ASN A 116 24.40 15.15 -10.73
C ASN A 116 25.63 15.42 -9.84
N PRO A 117 26.69 16.06 -10.37
CA PRO A 117 27.89 16.40 -9.61
C PRO A 117 27.74 17.67 -8.74
N ASP A 118 26.57 18.33 -8.74
CA ASP A 118 26.34 19.54 -7.94
C ASP A 118 25.87 19.22 -6.51
N MET A 119 26.02 20.19 -5.62
CA MET A 119 25.57 20.13 -4.22
C MET A 119 24.08 20.47 -4.05
N GLN A 120 23.36 20.74 -5.14
CA GLN A 120 21.92 20.99 -5.19
C GLN A 120 21.28 19.98 -6.14
N ALA A 121 19.98 19.69 -5.98
CA ALA A 121 19.28 18.77 -6.85
C ALA A 121 19.01 19.41 -8.22
N ALA A 122 19.43 18.74 -9.30
CA ALA A 122 19.23 19.17 -10.68
C ALA A 122 17.86 18.71 -11.21
N THR A 123 17.31 19.45 -12.18
CA THR A 123 16.07 19.09 -12.89
C THR A 123 16.28 19.24 -14.39
N VAL A 124 16.02 18.16 -15.13
CA VAL A 124 16.19 18.09 -16.60
C VAL A 124 14.93 17.50 -17.24
N ILE A 125 14.76 17.79 -18.53
CA ILE A 125 13.69 17.25 -19.36
C ILE A 125 14.34 16.54 -20.54
N LEU A 126 14.02 15.26 -20.73
CA LEU A 126 14.33 14.54 -21.96
C LEU A 126 13.16 14.66 -22.92
N LYS A 127 13.48 14.86 -24.20
CA LYS A 127 12.53 14.94 -25.30
C LYS A 127 12.98 14.04 -26.44
N LEU A 128 12.01 13.35 -27.03
CA LEU A 128 12.18 12.49 -28.20
C LEU A 128 11.18 12.93 -29.29
N ALA A 129 11.64 13.21 -30.51
CA ALA A 129 10.79 13.77 -31.56
C ALA A 129 11.03 13.14 -32.94
N ASP A 130 9.92 12.91 -33.65
CA ASP A 130 9.90 12.53 -35.06
C ASP A 130 9.90 13.77 -36.00
N LYS A 131 9.74 13.53 -37.31
CA LYS A 131 9.68 14.54 -38.38
C LYS A 131 8.63 15.66 -38.21
N LEU A 132 7.51 15.39 -37.55
CA LEU A 132 6.49 16.38 -37.19
C LEU A 132 6.79 16.98 -35.80
N GLY A 133 7.34 16.20 -34.89
CA GLY A 133 7.78 16.65 -33.56
C GLY A 133 8.82 17.76 -33.63
N VAL A 134 9.86 17.61 -34.46
CA VAL A 134 10.89 18.65 -34.69
C VAL A 134 10.35 19.92 -35.36
N LYS A 135 9.12 19.87 -35.92
CA LYS A 135 8.39 21.04 -36.44
C LYS A 135 7.44 21.66 -35.42
N GLY A 136 7.47 21.19 -34.17
CA GLY A 136 6.68 21.70 -33.07
C GLY A 136 5.32 21.01 -32.87
N SER A 137 5.05 19.86 -33.51
CA SER A 137 3.80 19.11 -33.28
C SER A 137 3.82 18.40 -31.90
N PRO A 138 2.99 18.79 -30.91
CA PRO A 138 3.01 18.20 -29.58
C PRO A 138 2.74 16.69 -29.49
N PRO A 139 1.81 16.07 -30.26
CA PRO A 139 1.61 14.62 -30.19
C PRO A 139 2.79 13.83 -30.77
N ASN A 140 3.66 14.46 -31.57
CA ASN A 140 4.82 13.84 -32.22
C ASN A 140 6.15 14.08 -31.48
N GLN A 141 6.10 14.65 -30.27
CA GLN A 141 7.24 14.82 -29.39
C GLN A 141 6.88 14.34 -27.98
N LEU A 142 7.58 13.32 -27.49
CA LEU A 142 7.44 12.82 -26.13
C LEU A 142 8.41 13.60 -25.23
N ASN A 143 7.96 14.05 -24.07
CA ASN A 143 8.78 14.73 -23.07
C ASN A 143 8.65 14.01 -21.72
N TYR A 144 9.73 13.98 -20.94
CA TYR A 144 9.77 13.44 -19.58
C TYR A 144 10.67 14.31 -18.69
N GLN A 145 10.08 14.93 -17.66
CA GLN A 145 10.80 15.70 -16.66
C GLN A 145 11.25 14.82 -15.49
N PHE A 146 12.50 14.98 -15.07
CA PHE A 146 13.09 14.21 -13.98
C PHE A 146 13.99 15.08 -13.09
N ARG A 147 14.08 14.72 -11.80
CA ARG A 147 14.86 15.45 -10.79
C ARG A 147 15.90 14.54 -10.15
N ILE A 148 17.17 14.91 -10.29
CA ILE A 148 18.33 14.15 -9.80
C ILE A 148 18.81 14.78 -8.48
N PRO A 149 18.80 14.08 -7.33
CA PRO A 149 19.33 14.61 -6.07
C PRO A 149 20.80 15.02 -6.18
N ALA A 150 21.23 15.94 -5.31
CA ALA A 150 22.63 16.37 -5.21
C ALA A 150 23.57 15.17 -4.97
N GLN A 151 24.75 15.16 -5.61
CA GLN A 151 25.78 14.12 -5.44
C GLN A 151 25.27 12.68 -5.67
N ARG A 152 24.35 12.49 -6.61
CA ARG A 152 23.78 11.16 -6.94
C ARG A 152 23.82 10.88 -8.43
N THR A 153 24.09 9.61 -8.73
CA THR A 153 23.76 8.98 -10.01
C THR A 153 22.41 8.30 -9.91
N GLN A 154 21.57 8.48 -10.93
CA GLN A 154 20.29 7.79 -11.08
C GLN A 154 20.14 7.29 -12.51
N GLN A 155 19.74 6.03 -12.67
CA GLN A 155 19.29 5.54 -13.95
C GLN A 155 17.89 6.07 -14.24
N LEU A 156 17.75 6.79 -15.34
CA LEU A 156 16.48 7.26 -15.87
C LEU A 156 16.08 6.34 -17.02
N THR A 157 14.81 5.93 -17.07
CA THR A 157 14.23 5.21 -18.21
C THR A 157 13.07 6.02 -18.80
N LEU A 158 13.24 6.46 -20.05
CA LEU A 158 12.22 7.11 -20.87
C LEU A 158 11.40 6.03 -21.57
N GLU A 159 10.24 5.68 -21.02
CA GLU A 159 9.27 4.79 -21.68
C GLU A 159 8.59 5.50 -22.84
N PHE A 160 8.62 4.92 -24.05
CA PHE A 160 8.11 5.57 -25.24
C PHE A 160 6.58 5.72 -25.29
N ASP A 161 5.85 4.93 -24.49
CA ASP A 161 4.40 5.07 -24.32
C ASP A 161 4.00 5.86 -23.06
N GLY A 162 4.96 6.40 -22.30
CA GLY A 162 4.69 7.08 -21.03
C GLY A 162 3.75 8.27 -21.13
N GLY A 163 3.77 9.00 -22.25
CA GLY A 163 2.83 10.09 -22.54
C GLY A 163 1.41 9.58 -22.84
N THR A 164 1.29 8.51 -23.64
CA THR A 164 0.00 7.83 -23.93
C THR A 164 -0.62 7.23 -22.67
N LYS A 165 0.22 6.69 -21.76
CA LYS A 165 -0.18 6.16 -20.45
C LYS A 165 -0.38 7.23 -19.36
N GLN A 166 -0.20 8.52 -19.68
CA GLN A 166 -0.34 9.64 -18.73
C GLN A 166 0.50 9.46 -17.45
N ARG A 167 1.72 8.92 -17.57
CA ARG A 167 2.60 8.69 -16.42
C ARG A 167 3.05 10.03 -15.80
N PRO A 168 3.24 10.12 -14.47
CA PRO A 168 3.74 11.33 -13.83
C PRO A 168 5.06 11.83 -14.45
N GLY A 169 5.12 13.13 -14.75
CA GLY A 169 6.28 13.77 -15.38
C GLY A 169 6.36 13.65 -16.92
N TYR A 170 5.45 12.92 -17.57
CA TYR A 170 5.41 12.79 -19.04
C TYR A 170 4.39 13.72 -19.69
N TRP A 171 4.70 14.24 -20.89
CA TRP A 171 3.71 14.90 -21.76
C TRP A 171 4.06 14.82 -23.25
N GLY A 172 3.02 14.85 -24.10
CA GLY A 172 3.15 14.68 -25.55
C GLY A 172 3.35 13.21 -25.97
N GLY A 173 3.80 12.99 -27.21
CA GLY A 173 4.22 11.68 -27.71
C GLY A 173 3.11 10.70 -28.10
N THR A 174 1.83 11.10 -28.04
CA THR A 174 0.67 10.22 -28.35
C THR A 174 0.55 9.78 -29.81
N GLN A 175 1.36 10.34 -30.71
CA GLN A 175 1.50 9.97 -32.13
C GLN A 175 2.97 9.91 -32.56
N LEU A 176 3.90 9.69 -31.61
CA LEU A 176 5.33 9.64 -31.90
C LEU A 176 5.66 8.46 -32.83
N ASP A 177 6.19 8.73 -34.02
CA ASP A 177 6.66 7.71 -34.94
C ASP A 177 8.08 7.24 -34.56
N LEU A 178 8.14 6.16 -33.78
CA LEU A 178 9.40 5.51 -33.38
C LEU A 178 10.22 4.99 -34.57
N SER A 179 9.64 4.79 -35.75
CA SER A 179 10.40 4.38 -36.94
C SER A 179 11.14 5.53 -37.63
N SER A 180 10.88 6.78 -37.22
CA SER A 180 11.40 7.99 -37.88
C SER A 180 11.85 9.07 -36.87
N ILE A 181 12.57 8.66 -35.83
CA ILE A 181 13.14 9.60 -34.85
C ILE A 181 14.22 10.46 -35.49
N LEU A 182 14.10 11.77 -35.31
CA LEU A 182 15.07 12.76 -35.79
C LEU A 182 15.80 13.51 -34.67
N GLU A 183 15.27 13.54 -33.45
CA GLU A 183 15.88 14.31 -32.37
C GLU A 183 15.68 13.61 -31.02
N LEU A 184 16.80 13.37 -30.32
CA LEU A 184 16.85 13.22 -28.87
C LEU A 184 17.37 14.54 -28.32
N GLN A 185 16.67 15.16 -27.38
CA GLN A 185 17.05 16.42 -26.77
C GLN A 185 17.02 16.28 -25.25
N ILE A 186 18.01 16.84 -24.57
CA ILE A 186 17.94 17.12 -23.13
C ILE A 186 17.94 18.63 -22.94
N PHE A 187 17.03 19.14 -22.12
CA PHE A 187 16.90 20.58 -21.88
C PHE A 187 16.39 20.89 -20.49
N VAL A 188 16.45 22.16 -20.12
CA VAL A 188 15.95 22.67 -18.84
C VAL A 188 14.97 23.81 -19.11
N GLN A 189 13.95 23.93 -18.26
CA GLN A 189 12.94 24.97 -18.35
C GLN A 189 12.99 25.84 -17.08
N GLY A 190 12.95 27.15 -17.27
CA GLY A 190 13.04 28.11 -16.17
C GLY A 190 11.75 28.26 -15.35
N PRO A 191 11.80 29.00 -14.23
CA PRO A 191 13.00 29.62 -13.65
C PRO A 191 13.91 28.58 -12.97
N ILE A 192 15.19 28.54 -13.36
CA ILE A 192 16.17 27.56 -12.88
C ILE A 192 17.56 28.19 -12.82
N LYS A 193 18.38 27.76 -11.84
CA LYS A 193 19.79 28.19 -11.77
C LYS A 193 20.64 27.43 -12.79
N GLU A 194 21.86 27.90 -12.97
CA GLU A 194 22.91 27.08 -13.59
C GLU A 194 23.04 25.75 -12.85
N GLN A 195 23.22 24.67 -13.61
CA GLN A 195 23.31 23.29 -13.12
C GLN A 195 24.00 22.44 -14.17
N GLN A 196 24.65 21.37 -13.73
CA GLN A 196 25.31 20.41 -14.61
C GLN A 196 24.84 18.98 -14.37
N VAL A 197 24.89 18.18 -15.42
CA VAL A 197 24.59 16.74 -15.40
C VAL A 197 25.58 16.00 -16.29
N ILE A 198 25.98 14.81 -15.87
CA ILE A 198 26.83 13.92 -16.67
C ILE A 198 25.94 12.79 -17.17
N LEU A 199 25.86 12.67 -18.49
CA LEU A 199 25.10 11.66 -19.23
C LEU A 199 26.05 10.52 -19.56
N ASP A 200 25.72 9.32 -19.10
CA ASP A 200 26.50 8.12 -19.36
C ASP A 200 25.59 6.96 -19.79
N ASN A 201 26.19 5.97 -20.47
CA ASN A 201 25.64 4.63 -20.54
C ASN A 201 24.23 4.55 -21.20
N LEU A 202 24.03 5.27 -22.31
CA LEU A 202 22.73 5.34 -23.01
C LEU A 202 22.43 4.02 -23.75
N ARG A 203 21.23 3.47 -23.55
CA ARG A 203 20.80 2.16 -24.09
C ARG A 203 19.34 2.17 -24.48
N LEU A 204 19.04 1.64 -25.67
CA LEU A 204 17.68 1.33 -26.09
C LEU A 204 17.31 -0.08 -25.61
N ASN A 205 16.24 -0.17 -24.84
CA ASN A 205 15.77 -1.43 -24.27
C ASN A 205 14.68 -2.02 -25.16
N LYS A 206 14.92 -3.24 -25.65
CA LYS A 206 13.86 -4.04 -26.28
C LYS A 206 12.88 -4.51 -25.19
N ALA A 207 11.75 -5.04 -25.62
CA ALA A 207 10.88 -5.82 -24.75
C ALA A 207 11.61 -7.10 -24.29
N SER A 208 12.37 -7.01 -23.20
CA SER A 208 13.05 -8.15 -22.58
C SER A 208 13.06 -7.99 -21.06
N SER A 209 12.67 -9.07 -20.40
CA SER A 209 12.76 -9.32 -18.96
C SER A 209 14.11 -8.89 -18.35
N GLU A 210 14.05 -8.47 -17.07
CA GLU A 210 15.19 -8.20 -16.16
C GLU A 210 15.86 -6.80 -16.24
N GLN A 211 15.24 -5.78 -15.59
CA GLN A 211 15.86 -5.16 -14.40
C GLN A 211 14.93 -4.22 -13.60
N SER A 212 14.78 -4.53 -12.31
CA SER A 212 14.43 -3.64 -11.19
C SER A 212 13.37 -2.53 -11.40
N VAL A 213 12.14 -2.94 -11.73
CA VAL A 213 10.97 -2.34 -11.08
C VAL A 213 11.02 -2.72 -9.58
N VAL A 214 10.36 -1.96 -8.69
CA VAL A 214 9.99 -2.48 -7.36
C VAL A 214 9.26 -3.82 -7.56
N ASP A 215 9.72 -4.87 -6.89
CA ASP A 215 9.47 -6.25 -7.30
C ASP A 215 8.02 -6.74 -7.05
N THR A 216 7.06 -6.24 -7.83
CA THR A 216 5.97 -7.11 -8.27
C THR A 216 6.52 -8.02 -9.35
N LYS A 217 7.18 -9.09 -8.90
CA LYS A 217 7.54 -10.26 -9.69
C LYS A 217 6.28 -10.71 -10.43
N THR A 218 6.13 -10.31 -11.69
CA THR A 218 4.98 -10.67 -12.52
C THR A 218 5.14 -12.12 -12.96
N ILE A 219 4.94 -13.04 -12.00
CA ILE A 219 5.08 -14.48 -12.21
C ILE A 219 3.99 -14.88 -13.18
N ILE A 220 4.41 -15.16 -14.41
CA ILE A 220 3.57 -15.76 -15.42
C ILE A 220 3.21 -17.16 -14.92
N ARG A 221 1.99 -17.29 -14.40
CA ARG A 221 1.45 -18.58 -13.98
C ARG A 221 1.02 -19.35 -15.23
N LYS A 222 1.26 -20.66 -15.23
CA LYS A 222 0.66 -21.56 -16.21
C LYS A 222 -0.86 -21.49 -16.06
N ILE A 223 -1.58 -21.33 -17.17
CA ILE A 223 -3.04 -21.32 -17.19
C ILE A 223 -3.54 -22.67 -16.61
N PRO A 224 -4.31 -22.67 -15.52
CA PRO A 224 -4.91 -23.89 -14.99
C PRO A 224 -5.96 -24.45 -15.93
N THR A 225 -6.07 -25.77 -16.01
CA THR A 225 -7.09 -26.48 -16.79
C THR A 225 -8.00 -27.24 -15.85
N LEU A 226 -9.31 -27.00 -15.91
CA LEU A 226 -10.32 -27.84 -15.24
C LEU A 226 -10.56 -29.12 -16.06
N LYS A 227 -10.79 -28.95 -17.37
CA LYS A 227 -11.18 -30.04 -18.28
C LYS A 227 -10.67 -29.72 -19.69
N ASN A 228 -9.89 -30.60 -20.30
CA ASN A 228 -9.64 -30.51 -21.74
C ASN A 228 -10.89 -30.99 -22.49
N LEU A 229 -11.34 -30.23 -23.48
CA LEU A 229 -12.41 -30.68 -24.38
C LEU A 229 -11.81 -31.46 -25.56
N THR A 230 -10.65 -31.03 -26.06
CA THR A 230 -9.88 -31.70 -27.12
C THR A 230 -8.77 -32.56 -26.52
N SER A 231 -8.56 -33.79 -27.02
CA SER A 231 -7.52 -34.70 -26.52
C SER A 231 -6.45 -35.02 -27.56
N SER A 232 -5.21 -35.24 -27.09
CA SER A 232 -4.04 -35.59 -27.89
C SER A 232 -4.17 -36.90 -28.69
N SER A 233 -5.10 -37.78 -28.31
CA SER A 233 -5.32 -39.08 -28.94
C SER A 233 -6.56 -39.18 -29.83
N GLN A 234 -7.44 -38.17 -29.84
CA GLN A 234 -8.69 -38.17 -30.62
C GLN A 234 -8.88 -36.95 -31.53
N GLY A 235 -8.01 -35.94 -31.44
CA GLY A 235 -8.12 -34.73 -32.27
C GLY A 235 -9.27 -33.82 -31.86
N HIS A 236 -9.69 -32.97 -32.79
CA HIS A 236 -10.84 -32.06 -32.66
C HIS A 236 -12.06 -32.53 -33.45
N SER A 237 -11.90 -33.47 -34.39
CA SER A 237 -12.91 -33.84 -35.38
C SER A 237 -14.23 -34.37 -34.80
N ASN A 238 -14.23 -34.94 -33.60
CA ASN A 238 -15.46 -35.40 -32.92
C ASN A 238 -16.31 -34.25 -32.35
N LEU A 239 -15.74 -33.06 -32.14
CA LEU A 239 -16.44 -31.90 -31.60
C LEU A 239 -16.98 -30.95 -32.68
N VAL A 240 -16.41 -30.98 -33.89
CA VAL A 240 -16.79 -30.07 -34.98
C VAL A 240 -18.12 -30.51 -35.60
N SER A 241 -19.13 -29.66 -35.47
CA SER A 241 -20.43 -29.85 -36.12
C SER A 241 -20.38 -29.29 -37.54
N TYR A 242 -19.95 -30.12 -38.49
CA TYR A 242 -19.87 -29.75 -39.92
C TYR A 242 -21.23 -29.35 -40.51
N GLU A 243 -22.33 -29.95 -40.04
CA GLU A 243 -23.69 -29.62 -40.51
C GLU A 243 -24.16 -28.21 -40.06
N ARG A 244 -23.53 -27.64 -39.02
CA ARG A 244 -23.86 -26.33 -38.44
C ARG A 244 -22.81 -25.26 -38.75
N SER A 245 -21.65 -25.66 -39.27
CA SER A 245 -20.57 -24.78 -39.69
C SER A 245 -20.84 -24.28 -41.11
N GLU A 246 -20.84 -22.96 -41.30
CA GLU A 246 -21.21 -22.31 -42.57
C GLU A 246 -20.08 -21.40 -43.07
N GLY A 247 -19.93 -21.26 -44.39
CA GLY A 247 -18.97 -20.34 -45.00
C GLY A 247 -17.49 -20.62 -44.67
N THR A 248 -17.16 -21.82 -44.18
CA THR A 248 -15.86 -22.13 -43.57
C THR A 248 -15.32 -23.48 -44.05
N ILE A 249 -14.03 -23.52 -44.41
CA ILE A 249 -13.29 -24.75 -44.69
C ILE A 249 -12.49 -25.12 -43.43
N ILE A 250 -12.69 -26.34 -42.94
CA ILE A 250 -12.06 -26.85 -41.72
C ILE A 250 -11.20 -28.05 -42.10
N THR A 251 -9.91 -28.00 -41.79
CA THR A 251 -8.97 -29.10 -42.04
C THR A 251 -8.28 -29.51 -40.74
N GLU A 252 -8.35 -30.78 -40.38
CA GLU A 252 -7.56 -31.31 -39.27
C GLU A 252 -6.13 -31.61 -39.72
N LEU A 253 -5.16 -31.00 -39.06
CA LEU A 253 -3.73 -31.17 -39.29
C LEU A 253 -3.12 -31.98 -38.14
N THR A 254 -2.37 -33.03 -38.47
CA THR A 254 -1.61 -33.83 -37.51
C THR A 254 -0.14 -33.42 -37.52
N ASN A 255 0.35 -32.89 -36.40
CA ASN A 255 1.74 -32.44 -36.27
C ASN A 255 2.42 -33.08 -35.03
N GLY A 256 2.37 -34.42 -34.97
CA GLY A 256 2.81 -35.20 -33.81
C GLY A 256 1.67 -35.61 -32.90
N MET A 257 1.86 -35.53 -31.58
CA MET A 257 0.92 -36.01 -30.56
C MET A 257 -0.23 -35.03 -30.21
N GLU A 258 -0.41 -33.93 -30.95
CA GLU A 258 -1.56 -33.03 -30.77
C GLU A 258 -2.20 -32.73 -32.13
N GLY A 259 -3.53 -32.77 -32.18
CA GLY A 259 -4.32 -32.37 -33.35
C GLY A 259 -4.53 -30.86 -33.40
N LEU A 260 -4.58 -30.31 -34.60
CA LEU A 260 -4.70 -28.88 -34.89
C LEU A 260 -5.83 -28.66 -35.90
N LEU A 261 -6.71 -27.68 -35.68
CA LEU A 261 -7.69 -27.29 -36.71
C LEU A 261 -7.21 -26.07 -37.50
N ASP A 262 -7.00 -26.24 -38.81
CA ASP A 262 -6.85 -25.17 -39.79
C ASP A 262 -8.25 -24.69 -40.21
N ILE A 263 -8.60 -23.44 -39.89
CA ILE A 263 -9.94 -22.91 -40.08
C ILE A 263 -9.87 -21.71 -41.02
N ARG A 264 -10.55 -21.79 -42.17
CA ARG A 264 -10.57 -20.77 -43.22
C ARG A 264 -11.99 -20.27 -43.46
N PHE A 265 -12.27 -19.07 -43.01
CA PHE A 265 -13.55 -18.39 -43.18
C PHE A 265 -13.60 -17.66 -44.52
N SER A 266 -14.71 -17.74 -45.25
CA SER A 266 -14.88 -17.05 -46.53
C SER A 266 -15.62 -15.71 -46.41
N ALA A 267 -15.15 -14.70 -47.13
CA ALA A 267 -15.82 -13.41 -47.32
C ALA A 267 -17.13 -13.47 -48.12
N ASN A 268 -17.46 -14.62 -48.74
CA ASN A 268 -18.69 -14.80 -49.50
C ASN A 268 -19.91 -15.13 -48.62
N THR A 269 -19.74 -15.16 -47.30
CA THR A 269 -20.78 -15.42 -46.30
C THR A 269 -20.77 -14.29 -45.29
N ASP A 270 -21.95 -13.80 -44.87
CA ASP A 270 -22.03 -12.68 -43.91
C ASP A 270 -21.59 -13.09 -42.49
N TYR A 271 -21.74 -14.37 -42.13
CA TYR A 271 -21.41 -14.92 -40.81
C TYR A 271 -20.74 -16.31 -40.92
N PRO A 272 -19.54 -16.42 -41.52
CA PRO A 272 -18.85 -17.69 -41.63
C PRO A 272 -18.43 -18.14 -40.22
N ASN A 273 -18.72 -19.39 -39.89
CA ASN A 273 -18.51 -19.95 -38.55
C ASN A 273 -17.98 -21.39 -38.58
N VAL A 274 -17.30 -21.77 -37.49
CA VAL A 274 -17.14 -23.15 -37.06
C VAL A 274 -17.91 -23.35 -35.75
N THR A 275 -18.79 -24.35 -35.74
CA THR A 275 -19.61 -24.71 -34.57
C THR A 275 -19.08 -25.99 -33.93
N PHE A 276 -19.00 -25.99 -32.59
CA PHE A 276 -18.61 -27.11 -31.75
C PHE A 276 -19.81 -27.60 -30.93
N LYS A 277 -20.07 -28.91 -30.96
CA LYS A 277 -21.22 -29.55 -30.31
C LYS A 277 -20.97 -31.05 -30.10
N GLU A 278 -21.41 -31.57 -28.95
CA GLU A 278 -21.46 -33.00 -28.64
C GLU A 278 -22.85 -33.61 -28.94
N ALA A 279 -22.93 -34.95 -28.88
CA ALA A 279 -24.20 -35.67 -29.08
C ALA A 279 -25.28 -35.34 -28.03
N TYR A 280 -24.87 -34.86 -26.85
CA TYR A 280 -25.73 -34.39 -25.76
C TYR A 280 -25.18 -33.07 -25.22
N PRO A 281 -26.02 -32.20 -24.61
CA PRO A 281 -25.54 -31.00 -23.91
C PRO A 281 -24.51 -31.35 -22.83
N TRP A 282 -23.53 -30.46 -22.64
CA TRP A 282 -22.58 -30.58 -21.57
C TRP A 282 -23.18 -30.09 -20.25
N ASP A 283 -23.09 -30.93 -19.22
CA ASP A 283 -23.19 -30.52 -17.82
C ASP A 283 -21.80 -30.13 -17.31
N TRP A 284 -21.65 -28.85 -16.99
CA TRP A 284 -20.49 -28.21 -16.35
C TRP A 284 -20.86 -27.61 -14.98
N SER A 285 -22.02 -27.96 -14.41
CA SER A 285 -22.54 -27.41 -13.15
C SER A 285 -21.68 -27.72 -11.92
N GLU A 286 -20.75 -28.69 -12.03
CA GLU A 286 -19.72 -28.97 -11.03
C GLU A 286 -18.72 -27.80 -10.81
N TYR A 287 -18.63 -26.85 -11.76
CA TYR A 287 -17.73 -25.70 -11.70
C TYR A 287 -18.52 -24.39 -11.48
N GLN A 288 -18.27 -23.67 -10.37
CA GLN A 288 -19.04 -22.47 -10.03
C GLN A 288 -18.65 -21.20 -10.82
N GLU A 289 -17.36 -21.06 -11.19
CA GLU A 289 -16.82 -19.93 -11.94
C GLU A 289 -15.79 -20.43 -12.96
N LEU A 290 -16.23 -20.53 -14.22
CA LEU A 290 -15.44 -21.12 -15.31
C LEU A 290 -15.43 -20.22 -16.54
N SER A 291 -14.33 -20.34 -17.29
CA SER A 291 -14.15 -19.72 -18.59
C SER A 291 -13.86 -20.78 -19.65
N LEU A 292 -14.46 -20.62 -20.83
CA LEU A 292 -14.15 -21.44 -22.00
C LEU A 292 -12.91 -20.86 -22.70
N ALA A 293 -11.86 -21.65 -22.87
CA ALA A 293 -10.57 -21.17 -23.37
C ALA A 293 -10.07 -21.89 -24.63
N PHE A 294 -9.41 -21.08 -25.46
CA PHE A 294 -8.96 -21.37 -26.81
C PHE A 294 -7.47 -21.04 -26.92
N ASP A 295 -6.65 -21.93 -27.48
CA ASP A 295 -5.30 -21.57 -27.91
C ASP A 295 -5.30 -21.38 -29.43
N ILE A 296 -5.06 -20.15 -29.89
CA ILE A 296 -5.26 -19.76 -31.30
C ILE A 296 -3.97 -19.13 -31.85
N ASP A 297 -3.61 -19.50 -33.08
CA ASP A 297 -2.62 -18.81 -33.90
C ASP A 297 -3.34 -18.01 -35.00
N ASN A 298 -3.08 -16.70 -35.06
CA ASN A 298 -3.37 -15.89 -36.23
C ASN A 298 -2.09 -15.75 -37.07
N GLN A 299 -1.96 -16.60 -38.09
CA GLN A 299 -0.79 -16.61 -38.99
C GLN A 299 -0.90 -15.59 -40.14
N GLN A 300 -1.95 -14.75 -40.15
CA GLN A 300 -2.08 -13.67 -41.12
C GLN A 300 -1.25 -12.45 -40.72
N ASN A 301 -0.87 -11.65 -41.70
CA ASN A 301 -0.17 -10.38 -41.53
C ASN A 301 -1.08 -9.20 -41.11
N GLN A 302 -2.26 -9.49 -40.58
CA GLN A 302 -3.28 -8.53 -40.19
C GLN A 302 -4.06 -9.01 -38.96
N ASP A 303 -4.56 -8.08 -38.17
CA ASP A 303 -5.39 -8.37 -37.00
C ASP A 303 -6.75 -8.95 -37.44
N LEU A 304 -7.25 -9.93 -36.69
CA LEU A 304 -8.52 -10.60 -36.96
C LEU A 304 -9.49 -10.41 -35.77
N GLN A 305 -10.59 -9.69 -35.99
CA GLN A 305 -11.66 -9.61 -35.00
C GLN A 305 -12.49 -10.90 -35.04
N LEU A 306 -12.33 -11.74 -34.02
CA LEU A 306 -13.04 -13.00 -33.86
C LEU A 306 -14.20 -12.82 -32.88
N PHE A 307 -15.35 -13.39 -33.21
CA PHE A 307 -16.50 -13.47 -32.31
C PHE A 307 -16.67 -14.90 -31.80
N VAL A 308 -17.09 -15.01 -30.54
CA VAL A 308 -17.40 -16.27 -29.85
C VAL A 308 -18.84 -16.20 -29.38
N ARG A 309 -19.61 -17.25 -29.62
CA ARG A 309 -20.95 -17.43 -29.05
C ARG A 309 -21.05 -18.77 -28.36
N VAL A 310 -21.64 -18.81 -27.17
CA VAL A 310 -21.90 -20.02 -26.37
C VAL A 310 -23.39 -20.07 -26.04
N ASP A 311 -24.03 -21.21 -26.23
CA ASP A 311 -25.48 -21.39 -26.06
C ASP A 311 -25.80 -22.44 -24.99
N ASP A 312 -26.78 -22.14 -24.12
CA ASP A 312 -27.32 -23.04 -23.09
C ASP A 312 -28.70 -23.62 -23.44
N ALA A 313 -29.13 -23.42 -24.69
CA ALA A 313 -30.26 -24.10 -25.31
C ALA A 313 -29.94 -24.41 -26.78
N GLU A 314 -30.78 -25.20 -27.44
CA GLU A 314 -30.65 -25.45 -28.87
C GLU A 314 -30.90 -24.16 -29.68
N ASP A 315 -30.15 -23.94 -30.77
CA ASP A 315 -30.28 -22.73 -31.60
C ASP A 315 -31.66 -22.71 -32.30
N GLN A 316 -32.26 -21.53 -32.39
CA GLN A 316 -33.60 -21.34 -32.95
C GLN A 316 -33.76 -21.87 -34.39
N ARG A 317 -32.69 -21.92 -35.19
CA ARG A 317 -32.70 -22.51 -36.54
C ARG A 317 -32.93 -24.03 -36.51
N TRP A 318 -32.69 -24.65 -35.36
CA TRP A 318 -32.87 -26.08 -35.09
C TRP A 318 -34.01 -26.36 -34.09
N GLY A 319 -34.86 -25.36 -33.82
CA GLY A 319 -36.10 -25.51 -33.04
C GLY A 319 -35.98 -25.27 -31.54
N GLY A 320 -34.85 -24.76 -31.04
CA GLY A 320 -34.71 -24.33 -29.64
C GLY A 320 -34.93 -22.83 -29.42
N SER A 321 -34.39 -22.30 -28.32
CA SER A 321 -34.57 -20.89 -27.88
C SER A 321 -33.31 -20.03 -27.95
N ALA A 322 -32.13 -20.58 -28.28
CA ALA A 322 -30.90 -19.81 -28.38
C ALA A 322 -30.83 -19.00 -29.69
N ASP A 323 -30.67 -17.68 -29.58
CA ASP A 323 -30.72 -16.76 -30.73
C ASP A 323 -29.48 -15.85 -30.88
N GLY A 324 -28.51 -15.95 -29.97
CA GLY A 324 -27.35 -15.07 -29.87
C GLY A 324 -27.48 -13.97 -28.81
N VAL A 325 -28.66 -13.82 -28.20
CA VAL A 325 -28.99 -12.90 -27.11
C VAL A 325 -29.67 -13.63 -25.93
N ASN A 326 -30.73 -14.38 -26.21
CA ASN A 326 -31.44 -15.26 -25.28
C ASN A 326 -30.80 -16.65 -25.33
N ASN A 327 -30.66 -17.32 -24.18
CA ASN A 327 -29.99 -18.62 -24.05
C ASN A 327 -28.61 -18.69 -24.72
N SER A 328 -27.94 -17.53 -24.79
CA SER A 328 -26.73 -17.28 -25.55
C SER A 328 -25.90 -16.19 -24.90
N LEU A 329 -24.58 -16.37 -24.90
CA LEU A 329 -23.60 -15.34 -24.55
C LEU A 329 -22.72 -15.09 -25.78
N SER A 330 -22.67 -13.85 -26.24
CA SER A 330 -21.87 -13.42 -27.40
C SER A 330 -20.74 -12.48 -26.96
N ALA A 331 -19.53 -12.75 -27.42
CA ALA A 331 -18.31 -12.04 -27.06
C ALA A 331 -17.37 -11.86 -28.26
N MET A 332 -16.34 -11.02 -28.12
CA MET A 332 -15.41 -10.67 -29.20
C MET A 332 -13.99 -10.46 -28.69
N VAL A 333 -13.00 -10.76 -29.54
CA VAL A 333 -11.58 -10.49 -29.28
C VAL A 333 -10.88 -10.13 -30.58
N THR A 334 -9.82 -9.32 -30.51
CA THR A 334 -8.96 -9.01 -31.66
C THR A 334 -7.71 -9.86 -31.56
N LEU A 335 -7.53 -10.81 -32.47
CA LEU A 335 -6.32 -11.63 -32.56
C LEU A 335 -5.24 -10.84 -33.32
N PRO A 336 -4.10 -10.45 -32.71
CA PRO A 336 -3.09 -9.65 -33.41
C PRO A 336 -2.46 -10.40 -34.60
N ALA A 337 -1.98 -9.67 -35.59
CA ALA A 337 -1.22 -10.20 -36.73
C ALA A 337 -0.02 -11.06 -36.29
N ASN A 338 0.24 -12.16 -36.99
CA ASN A 338 1.36 -13.09 -36.77
C ASN A 338 1.55 -13.53 -35.29
N SER A 339 0.45 -13.75 -34.57
CA SER A 339 0.46 -14.01 -33.13
C SER A 339 0.00 -15.42 -32.77
N SER A 340 0.39 -15.86 -31.57
CA SER A 340 -0.08 -17.08 -30.91
C SER A 340 -0.48 -16.70 -29.48
N GLY A 341 -1.68 -17.07 -29.05
CA GLY A 341 -2.21 -16.67 -27.74
C GLY A 341 -3.23 -17.65 -27.17
N SER A 342 -3.37 -17.61 -25.85
CA SER A 342 -4.51 -18.21 -25.15
C SER A 342 -5.57 -17.13 -24.94
N TYR A 343 -6.81 -17.45 -25.26
CA TYR A 343 -7.96 -16.54 -25.13
C TYR A 343 -9.04 -17.23 -24.32
N TYR A 344 -9.74 -16.53 -23.43
CA TYR A 344 -10.74 -17.15 -22.55
C TYR A 344 -12.00 -16.31 -22.36
N LEU A 345 -13.16 -16.97 -22.30
CA LEU A 345 -14.47 -16.34 -22.18
C LEU A 345 -15.17 -16.74 -20.87
N PRO A 346 -15.30 -15.83 -19.89
CA PRO A 346 -16.07 -16.07 -18.68
C PRO A 346 -17.55 -16.27 -18.98
N LEU A 347 -18.08 -17.45 -18.62
CA LEU A 347 -19.50 -17.80 -18.85
C LEU A 347 -20.45 -17.17 -17.81
N LYS A 348 -19.89 -16.45 -16.83
CA LYS A 348 -20.55 -15.64 -15.82
C LYS A 348 -19.80 -14.32 -15.68
N GLN A 349 -20.47 -13.21 -15.93
CA GLN A 349 -19.89 -11.87 -15.91
C GLN A 349 -19.99 -11.29 -14.49
N LEU A 350 -18.89 -11.38 -13.73
CA LEU A 350 -18.82 -10.91 -12.35
C LEU A 350 -18.77 -9.38 -12.27
N ASN A 351 -19.60 -8.79 -11.41
CA ASN A 351 -19.70 -7.34 -11.14
C ASN A 351 -19.29 -6.98 -9.70
N GLN A 352 -18.70 -7.91 -8.92
CA GLN A 352 -18.52 -7.76 -7.48
C GLN A 352 -17.04 -7.59 -7.10
N GLN A 353 -16.76 -6.57 -6.29
CA GLN A 353 -15.50 -6.47 -5.55
C GLN A 353 -15.52 -7.46 -4.38
N ILE A 354 -14.51 -8.30 -4.28
CA ILE A 354 -14.36 -9.28 -3.21
C ILE A 354 -13.72 -8.62 -1.99
N ASN A 355 -14.43 -8.65 -0.85
CA ASN A 355 -13.83 -8.32 0.44
C ASN A 355 -12.97 -9.50 0.93
N ALA A 356 -11.66 -9.42 0.67
CA ALA A 356 -10.67 -10.40 1.12
C ALA A 356 -10.31 -10.29 2.61
N GLY A 357 -10.74 -9.23 3.32
CA GLY A 357 -10.33 -8.96 4.71
C GLY A 357 -8.83 -8.72 4.87
N MET A 358 -8.23 -7.99 3.93
CA MET A 358 -6.80 -7.72 3.84
C MET A 358 -6.58 -6.28 3.37
N THR A 359 -5.72 -5.51 4.05
CA THR A 359 -5.41 -4.13 3.65
C THR A 359 -4.54 -4.08 2.37
N GLY A 360 -3.48 -4.87 2.32
CA GLY A 360 -2.66 -5.10 1.13
C GLY A 360 -3.05 -6.39 0.42
N LEU A 361 -3.31 -6.34 -0.89
CA LEU A 361 -3.68 -7.52 -1.67
C LEU A 361 -2.44 -8.22 -2.26
N PRO A 362 -2.46 -9.55 -2.47
CA PRO A 362 -1.39 -10.24 -3.18
C PRO A 362 -1.21 -9.66 -4.59
N PRO A 363 0.01 -9.72 -5.16
CA PRO A 363 0.22 -9.39 -6.57
C PRO A 363 -0.73 -10.22 -7.44
N LYS A 364 -1.48 -9.57 -8.34
CA LYS A 364 -2.40 -10.28 -9.25
C LYS A 364 -1.63 -11.37 -10.01
N PRO A 365 -2.11 -12.62 -10.02
CA PRO A 365 -1.54 -13.65 -10.89
C PRO A 365 -1.57 -13.17 -12.34
N ASN A 366 -0.41 -13.13 -13.00
CA ASN A 366 -0.37 -12.84 -14.41
C ASN A 366 -0.45 -14.16 -15.18
N TYR A 367 -1.45 -14.31 -16.04
CA TYR A 367 -1.53 -15.41 -16.98
C TYR A 367 -1.22 -14.87 -18.36
N LEU A 368 -0.50 -15.62 -19.20
CA LEU A 368 -0.39 -15.30 -20.63
C LEU A 368 -1.68 -15.72 -21.35
N ALA A 369 -2.79 -15.07 -20.99
CA ALA A 369 -4.11 -15.28 -21.55
C ALA A 369 -4.88 -13.96 -21.63
N GLU A 370 -5.61 -13.75 -22.73
CA GLU A 370 -6.44 -12.56 -22.94
C GLU A 370 -7.92 -12.88 -22.74
N ALA A 371 -8.62 -12.04 -21.99
CA ALA A 371 -10.05 -12.17 -21.78
C ALA A 371 -10.82 -11.78 -23.06
N ILE A 372 -11.66 -12.68 -23.55
CA ILE A 372 -12.57 -12.42 -24.67
C ILE A 372 -13.68 -11.50 -24.16
N LYS A 373 -13.70 -10.28 -24.67
CA LYS A 373 -14.57 -9.21 -24.19
C LYS A 373 -16.03 -9.56 -24.44
N TYR A 374 -16.83 -9.59 -23.37
CA TYR A 374 -18.29 -9.70 -23.47
C TYR A 374 -18.87 -8.63 -24.41
N GLY A 375 -19.72 -9.08 -25.33
CA GLY A 375 -20.46 -8.22 -26.26
C GLY A 375 -21.89 -8.01 -25.79
N TRP A 376 -22.70 -9.07 -25.87
CA TRP A 376 -24.14 -9.03 -25.59
C TRP A 376 -24.70 -10.43 -25.26
N GLY A 377 -25.99 -10.46 -24.92
CA GLY A 377 -26.71 -11.67 -24.54
C GLY A 377 -26.78 -11.86 -23.02
N GLN A 378 -26.89 -13.10 -22.59
CA GLN A 378 -26.94 -13.43 -21.17
C GLN A 378 -25.58 -13.17 -20.49
N ARG A 379 -25.63 -12.64 -19.28
CA ARG A 379 -24.45 -12.41 -18.42
C ARG A 379 -24.07 -13.63 -17.58
N GLN A 380 -24.89 -14.66 -17.57
CA GLN A 380 -24.66 -15.94 -16.90
C GLN A 380 -25.48 -16.99 -17.65
N LEU A 381 -24.83 -18.06 -18.11
CA LEU A 381 -25.47 -19.22 -18.74
C LEU A 381 -25.83 -20.30 -17.72
N ASP A 382 -26.80 -21.15 -18.05
CA ASP A 382 -27.06 -22.41 -17.37
C ASP A 382 -25.97 -23.44 -17.69
N LEU A 383 -24.99 -23.54 -16.79
CA LEU A 383 -23.87 -24.48 -16.92
C LEU A 383 -24.31 -25.95 -16.89
N SER A 384 -25.54 -26.30 -16.51
CA SER A 384 -26.02 -27.69 -16.56
C SER A 384 -26.44 -28.15 -17.96
N ASN A 385 -26.55 -27.23 -18.93
CA ASN A 385 -27.13 -27.51 -20.24
C ASN A 385 -26.43 -26.76 -21.40
N ILE A 386 -25.09 -26.68 -21.41
CA ILE A 386 -24.38 -26.02 -22.53
C ILE A 386 -24.51 -26.87 -23.81
N VAL A 387 -25.17 -26.35 -24.83
CA VAL A 387 -25.56 -27.12 -26.03
C VAL A 387 -24.55 -27.00 -27.17
N SER A 388 -23.96 -25.82 -27.36
CA SER A 388 -22.95 -25.59 -28.40
C SER A 388 -22.17 -24.30 -28.17
N PHE A 389 -21.00 -24.18 -28.79
CA PHE A 389 -20.31 -22.90 -28.95
C PHE A 389 -19.73 -22.78 -30.36
N GLN A 390 -19.52 -21.55 -30.83
CA GLN A 390 -19.04 -21.29 -32.18
C GLN A 390 -18.03 -20.14 -32.22
N LEU A 391 -17.06 -20.26 -33.13
CA LEU A 391 -16.14 -19.20 -33.51
C LEU A 391 -16.57 -18.68 -34.87
N TYR A 392 -16.81 -17.37 -35.00
CA TYR A 392 -17.35 -16.78 -36.22
C TYR A 392 -16.83 -15.38 -36.49
N LEU A 393 -16.97 -14.93 -37.74
CA LEU A 393 -16.69 -13.56 -38.17
C LEU A 393 -17.99 -12.84 -38.53
N GLN A 394 -17.98 -11.50 -38.49
CA GLN A 394 -19.10 -10.68 -38.95
C GLN A 394 -18.69 -9.89 -40.20
N GLN A 395 -19.39 -10.14 -41.31
CA GLN A 395 -19.21 -9.51 -42.62
C GLN A 395 -17.73 -9.33 -43.03
N PRO A 396 -16.92 -10.41 -43.04
CA PRO A 396 -15.50 -10.32 -43.37
C PRO A 396 -15.31 -9.85 -44.82
N LYS A 397 -14.49 -8.82 -45.02
CA LYS A 397 -14.25 -8.21 -46.35
C LYS A 397 -13.27 -8.98 -47.24
N GLN A 398 -12.65 -10.01 -46.68
CA GLN A 398 -11.63 -10.86 -47.29
C GLN A 398 -11.61 -12.20 -46.54
N ASP A 399 -11.24 -13.28 -47.22
CA ASP A 399 -11.10 -14.60 -46.58
C ASP A 399 -10.08 -14.50 -45.43
N ALA A 400 -10.35 -15.22 -44.35
CA ALA A 400 -9.58 -15.16 -43.12
C ALA A 400 -9.20 -16.56 -42.63
N HIS A 401 -8.08 -16.66 -41.92
CA HIS A 401 -7.45 -17.92 -41.55
C HIS A 401 -6.93 -17.85 -40.10
N LEU A 402 -7.22 -18.90 -39.33
CA LEU A 402 -6.63 -19.13 -38.01
C LEU A 402 -6.37 -20.62 -37.79
N GLN A 403 -5.50 -20.94 -36.84
CA GLN A 403 -5.29 -22.32 -36.39
C GLN A 403 -5.66 -22.46 -34.90
N LEU A 404 -6.57 -23.38 -34.59
CA LEU A 404 -7.02 -23.66 -33.23
C LEU A 404 -6.29 -24.91 -32.71
N LYS A 405 -5.46 -24.72 -31.68
CA LYS A 405 -4.61 -25.75 -31.08
C LYS A 405 -5.36 -26.57 -30.03
N ARG A 406 -6.03 -25.91 -29.08
CA ARG A 406 -6.66 -26.57 -27.92
C ARG A 406 -7.94 -25.87 -27.50
N LEU A 407 -8.92 -26.67 -27.09
CA LEU A 407 -10.15 -26.25 -26.42
C LEU A 407 -10.20 -26.84 -25.01
N ARG A 408 -10.47 -26.01 -24.00
CA ARG A 408 -10.53 -26.43 -22.60
C ARG A 408 -11.43 -25.53 -21.76
N LEU A 409 -11.93 -26.08 -20.66
CA LEU A 409 -12.46 -25.29 -19.55
C LEU A 409 -11.30 -24.92 -18.62
N ILE A 410 -11.27 -23.65 -18.23
CA ILE A 410 -10.36 -23.14 -17.22
C ILE A 410 -11.17 -22.49 -16.08
N PRO A 411 -10.61 -22.35 -14.88
CA PRO A 411 -11.14 -21.43 -13.88
C PRO A 411 -11.15 -20.00 -14.44
N ASP A 412 -12.11 -19.16 -14.04
CA ASP A 412 -12.17 -17.78 -14.53
C ASP A 412 -10.98 -16.92 -14.05
N LEU A 413 -10.01 -16.63 -14.92
CA LEU A 413 -8.73 -16.01 -14.54
C LEU A 413 -8.89 -14.55 -14.06
N ASP A 414 -10.00 -13.88 -14.41
CA ASP A 414 -10.35 -12.55 -13.92
C ASP A 414 -11.10 -12.60 -12.57
N SER A 415 -11.53 -13.78 -12.09
CA SER A 415 -12.16 -13.93 -10.78
C SER A 415 -11.16 -13.55 -9.68
N GLU A 416 -11.49 -12.50 -8.92
CA GLU A 416 -10.67 -12.01 -7.82
C GLU A 416 -10.36 -13.14 -6.80
N GLN A 417 -11.24 -14.15 -6.67
CA GLN A 417 -11.04 -15.29 -5.77
C GLN A 417 -9.77 -16.09 -6.08
N GLN A 418 -9.36 -16.20 -7.35
CA GLN A 418 -8.14 -16.92 -7.74
C GLN A 418 -6.85 -16.18 -7.39
N GLY A 419 -6.93 -14.85 -7.24
CA GLY A 419 -5.83 -14.05 -6.69
C GLY A 419 -5.50 -14.43 -5.24
N PHE A 420 -6.47 -14.98 -4.51
CA PHE A 420 -6.34 -15.33 -3.09
C PHE A 420 -6.08 -16.82 -2.84
N ALA A 421 -6.38 -17.72 -3.79
CA ALA A 421 -6.26 -19.16 -3.57
C ALA A 421 -4.81 -19.61 -3.30
N GLN A 422 -4.62 -20.37 -2.22
CA GLN A 422 -3.35 -20.99 -1.80
C GLN A 422 -2.16 -20.02 -1.68
N ILE A 423 -2.41 -18.77 -1.29
CA ILE A 423 -1.35 -17.77 -1.08
C ILE A 423 -0.55 -17.97 0.20
N VAL A 424 -1.04 -18.73 1.18
CA VAL A 424 -0.39 -18.93 2.49
C VAL A 424 0.09 -20.38 2.67
N ASP A 425 1.39 -20.57 2.94
CA ASP A 425 1.99 -21.86 3.26
C ASP A 425 1.67 -22.33 4.70
N LYS A 426 2.08 -23.56 5.06
CA LYS A 426 1.86 -24.09 6.42
C LYS A 426 2.53 -23.28 7.54
N PHE A 427 3.49 -22.40 7.23
CA PHE A 427 4.19 -21.53 8.18
C PHE A 427 3.61 -20.11 8.22
N GLY A 428 2.57 -19.80 7.44
CA GLY A 428 1.97 -18.46 7.37
C GLY A 428 2.66 -17.51 6.37
N GLN A 429 3.54 -18.02 5.51
CA GLN A 429 4.33 -17.23 4.56
C GLN A 429 3.74 -17.27 3.15
N TYR A 430 4.08 -16.28 2.32
CA TYR A 430 3.59 -16.22 0.93
C TYR A 430 4.14 -17.36 0.07
N THR A 431 3.25 -18.07 -0.64
CA THR A 431 3.62 -19.18 -1.53
C THR A 431 4.19 -18.72 -2.87
N GLY A 432 3.92 -17.48 -3.30
CA GLY A 432 4.18 -17.07 -4.68
C GLY A 432 5.65 -16.99 -5.09
N TYR A 433 6.57 -16.66 -4.19
CA TYR A 433 8.01 -16.63 -4.47
C TYR A 433 8.83 -16.84 -3.19
N ASP A 434 10.14 -17.04 -3.35
CA ASP A 434 11.10 -17.15 -2.25
C ASP A 434 11.93 -15.87 -2.06
N TRP A 435 12.36 -15.64 -0.82
CA TRP A 435 13.20 -14.52 -0.40
C TRP A 435 14.23 -15.00 0.65
N PRO A 436 15.30 -14.23 0.92
CA PRO A 436 16.30 -14.62 1.90
C PRO A 436 15.69 -14.91 3.29
N LYS A 437 15.99 -16.08 3.84
CA LYS A 437 15.49 -16.57 5.15
C LYS A 437 13.98 -16.88 5.22
N LYS A 438 13.29 -17.08 4.09
CA LYS A 438 12.02 -17.81 4.10
C LYS A 438 12.25 -19.21 4.67
N VAL A 439 11.31 -19.71 5.47
CA VAL A 439 11.37 -21.04 6.08
C VAL A 439 10.75 -22.08 5.15
N HIS A 440 11.47 -23.17 4.88
CA HIS A 440 11.00 -24.27 4.03
C HIS A 440 10.70 -25.55 4.82
N SER A 441 11.23 -25.69 6.04
CA SER A 441 11.07 -26.91 6.86
C SER A 441 10.90 -26.65 8.36
N ASP A 442 10.26 -27.60 9.04
CA ASP A 442 10.17 -27.62 10.50
C ASP A 442 11.56 -27.75 11.16
N GLU A 443 12.55 -28.29 10.44
CA GLU A 443 13.92 -28.48 10.94
C GLU A 443 14.72 -27.16 10.94
N GLU A 444 14.49 -26.27 9.96
CA GLU A 444 14.99 -24.90 10.01
C GLU A 444 14.46 -24.17 11.26
N LEU A 445 13.15 -24.28 11.55
CA LEU A 445 12.57 -23.72 12.76
C LEU A 445 13.21 -24.29 14.03
N ARG A 446 13.42 -25.62 14.13
CA ARG A 446 14.12 -26.22 15.29
C ARG A 446 15.56 -25.73 15.42
N THR A 447 16.27 -25.62 14.30
CA THR A 447 17.64 -25.08 14.26
C THR A 447 17.68 -23.63 14.76
N MET A 448 16.78 -22.78 14.27
CA MET A 448 16.60 -21.41 14.74
C MET A 448 16.21 -21.35 16.23
N GLY A 449 15.37 -22.29 16.70
CA GLY A 449 14.98 -22.42 18.09
C GLY A 449 16.14 -22.83 19.00
N HIS A 450 17.04 -23.70 18.52
CA HIS A 450 18.26 -24.06 19.24
C HIS A 450 19.20 -22.86 19.36
N VAL A 451 19.45 -22.12 18.27
CA VAL A 451 20.27 -20.90 18.27
C VAL A 451 19.68 -19.85 19.23
N ALA A 452 18.37 -19.63 19.20
CA ALA A 452 17.69 -18.70 20.11
C ALA A 452 17.77 -19.15 21.58
N LYS A 453 17.69 -20.46 21.88
CA LYS A 453 17.89 -20.98 23.24
C LYS A 453 19.35 -20.89 23.70
N LEU A 454 20.33 -20.87 22.78
CA LEU A 454 21.73 -20.63 23.11
C LEU A 454 22.02 -19.15 23.47
N SER A 455 21.36 -18.18 22.82
CA SER A 455 21.58 -16.75 23.12
C SER A 455 21.18 -16.36 24.54
N LEU A 456 20.26 -17.12 25.17
CA LEU A 456 19.91 -16.97 26.59
C LEU A 456 21.13 -17.02 27.53
N LYS A 457 22.19 -17.74 27.15
CA LYS A 457 23.42 -17.89 27.96
C LYS A 457 24.40 -16.72 27.80
N SER A 458 24.28 -15.95 26.71
CA SER A 458 25.15 -14.81 26.39
C SER A 458 24.46 -13.45 26.53
N SER A 459 23.14 -13.45 26.74
CA SER A 459 22.34 -12.25 26.96
C SER A 459 22.86 -11.45 28.14
N SER A 460 23.13 -10.17 27.92
CA SER A 460 23.46 -9.22 28.98
C SER A 460 22.92 -7.85 28.62
N ALA A 461 22.59 -7.04 29.63
CA ALA A 461 22.22 -5.65 29.39
C ALA A 461 23.40 -4.89 28.75
N MET A 462 23.10 -3.96 27.84
CA MET A 462 24.14 -3.12 27.24
C MET A 462 25.00 -2.43 28.31
N PRO A 463 26.30 -2.17 28.03
CA PRO A 463 27.18 -1.44 28.95
C PRO A 463 26.62 -0.07 29.34
N GLN A 464 27.08 0.45 30.49
CA GLN A 464 26.66 1.75 31.07
C GLN A 464 25.16 1.86 31.39
N ARG A 465 24.43 0.73 31.43
CA ARG A 465 23.03 0.65 31.87
C ARG A 465 22.91 0.28 33.36
N SER A 466 21.97 0.91 34.05
CA SER A 466 21.58 0.55 35.42
C SER A 466 20.80 -0.78 35.43
N LYS A 467 20.47 -1.30 36.62
CA LYS A 467 19.55 -2.45 36.76
C LYS A 467 18.26 -2.28 35.96
N PHE A 468 17.73 -1.06 35.88
CA PHE A 468 16.45 -0.74 35.25
C PHE A 468 16.63 -0.11 33.85
N GLY A 469 17.82 -0.21 33.24
CA GLY A 469 18.09 0.33 31.90
C GLY A 469 18.42 1.83 31.85
N GLY A 470 18.53 2.53 32.99
CA GLY A 470 18.92 3.94 33.10
C GLY A 470 20.41 4.17 32.84
N TRP A 471 20.83 5.42 32.70
CA TRP A 471 22.22 5.78 32.35
C TRP A 471 23.13 5.89 33.58
N LEU A 472 24.09 4.97 33.73
CA LEU A 472 25.01 4.95 34.89
C LEU A 472 25.97 6.14 34.96
N GLU A 473 26.37 6.70 33.81
CA GLU A 473 27.25 7.89 33.76
C GLU A 473 26.47 9.21 33.85
N GLY A 474 25.14 9.16 33.92
CA GLY A 474 24.29 10.33 33.97
C GLY A 474 24.18 10.96 35.36
N PRO A 475 23.65 12.20 35.45
CA PRO A 475 23.40 12.87 36.72
C PRO A 475 22.40 12.07 37.57
N LYS A 476 22.91 11.41 38.63
CA LYS A 476 22.10 10.61 39.54
C LYS A 476 21.29 11.49 40.48
N SER A 477 19.98 11.39 40.37
CA SER A 477 18.99 12.03 41.26
C SER A 477 18.65 11.17 42.47
N LYS A 478 17.78 11.67 43.37
CA LYS A 478 17.19 10.86 44.44
C LYS A 478 16.41 9.67 43.86
N ALA A 479 16.73 8.48 44.35
CA ALA A 479 16.01 7.23 44.11
C ALA A 479 14.63 7.26 44.78
N SER A 480 13.57 6.87 44.05
CA SER A 480 12.18 6.81 44.54
C SER A 480 11.64 5.39 44.68
N GLY A 481 12.38 4.37 44.25
CA GLY A 481 11.90 2.99 44.16
C GLY A 481 10.97 2.72 42.96
N HIS A 482 10.57 3.76 42.22
CA HIS A 482 9.67 3.69 41.07
C HIS A 482 10.14 4.67 39.99
N PHE A 483 9.72 4.45 38.75
CA PHE A 483 9.91 5.40 37.65
C PHE A 483 9.19 6.73 37.91
N ARG A 484 9.82 7.83 37.50
CA ARG A 484 9.24 9.18 37.56
C ARG A 484 9.76 10.06 36.44
N THR A 485 9.21 11.26 36.29
CA THR A 485 9.73 12.27 35.36
C THR A 485 10.66 13.26 36.08
N ALA A 486 11.53 13.92 35.33
CA ALA A 486 12.31 15.09 35.75
C ALA A 486 12.81 15.87 34.52
N LYS A 487 13.03 17.18 34.68
CA LYS A 487 13.75 17.99 33.71
C LYS A 487 15.24 18.04 34.12
N LEU A 488 16.13 17.67 33.21
CA LEU A 488 17.57 17.58 33.39
C LEU A 488 18.23 18.61 32.46
N GLY A 489 18.42 19.83 32.98
CA GLY A 489 18.73 20.99 32.13
C GLY A 489 17.47 21.45 31.39
N ASP A 490 17.58 21.61 30.07
CA ASP A 490 16.48 21.95 29.17
C ASP A 490 15.64 20.73 28.74
N LYS A 491 16.18 19.50 28.84
CA LYS A 491 15.53 18.27 28.37
C LYS A 491 14.74 17.57 29.48
N TRP A 492 13.54 17.13 29.16
CA TRP A 492 12.80 16.18 29.99
C TRP A 492 13.47 14.81 29.98
N SER A 493 13.22 14.02 31.02
CA SER A 493 13.71 12.64 31.14
C SER A 493 12.76 11.84 32.00
N LEU A 494 12.65 10.54 31.74
CA LEU A 494 12.28 9.62 32.81
C LEU A 494 13.49 9.46 33.75
N VAL A 495 13.24 9.04 34.97
CA VAL A 495 14.24 8.69 35.97
C VAL A 495 13.86 7.33 36.54
N ASP A 496 14.82 6.43 36.56
CA ASP A 496 14.63 5.05 37.00
C ASP A 496 14.45 4.95 38.53
N PRO A 497 14.01 3.79 39.07
CA PRO A 497 13.86 3.55 40.51
C PRO A 497 15.08 3.90 41.37
N LEU A 498 16.29 3.80 40.81
CA LEU A 498 17.57 4.05 41.48
C LEU A 498 18.09 5.49 41.30
N GLY A 499 17.35 6.33 40.57
CA GLY A 499 17.65 7.75 40.38
C GLY A 499 18.44 8.08 39.11
N TYR A 500 18.69 7.14 38.19
CA TYR A 500 19.42 7.41 36.95
C TYR A 500 18.51 7.93 35.83
N PRO A 501 18.99 8.81 34.92
CA PRO A 501 18.23 9.23 33.75
C PRO A 501 17.83 8.03 32.89
N PHE A 502 16.61 8.04 32.37
CA PHE A 502 16.03 6.96 31.58
C PHE A 502 15.31 7.52 30.35
N PHE A 503 15.35 6.77 29.25
CA PHE A 503 14.61 7.05 28.03
C PHE A 503 14.01 5.74 27.52
N ALA A 504 12.70 5.69 27.31
CA ALA A 504 11.98 4.46 26.97
C ALA A 504 12.15 4.14 25.48
N THR A 505 12.86 3.06 25.15
CA THR A 505 12.88 2.45 23.82
C THR A 505 12.35 1.03 23.93
N GLY A 506 11.51 0.59 23.01
CA GLY A 506 10.88 -0.71 23.09
C GLY A 506 9.97 -1.02 21.91
N LEU A 507 9.42 -2.23 21.93
CA LEU A 507 8.45 -2.71 20.93
C LEU A 507 7.10 -2.92 21.59
N SER A 508 6.05 -2.39 20.97
CA SER A 508 4.66 -2.65 21.35
C SER A 508 4.18 -4.00 20.80
N ASN A 509 3.05 -4.47 21.33
CA ASN A 509 2.38 -5.72 21.00
C ASN A 509 3.26 -6.98 21.20
N ILE A 510 3.80 -7.14 22.40
CA ILE A 510 4.53 -8.35 22.82
C ILE A 510 3.53 -9.36 23.41
N ARG A 511 2.62 -9.84 22.56
CA ARG A 511 1.55 -10.81 22.84
C ARG A 511 1.15 -11.53 21.54
N LEU A 512 0.13 -12.41 21.57
CA LEU A 512 -0.32 -13.17 20.39
C LEU A 512 -1.63 -12.69 19.78
N ASP A 513 -2.36 -11.78 20.42
CA ASP A 513 -3.73 -11.39 20.11
C ASP A 513 -3.91 -10.97 18.64
N ASP A 514 -3.00 -10.13 18.13
CA ASP A 514 -3.00 -9.66 16.74
C ASP A 514 -2.28 -10.61 15.75
N SER A 515 -1.76 -11.77 16.21
CA SER A 515 -1.12 -12.79 15.36
C SER A 515 -2.10 -13.78 14.73
N TYR A 516 -3.38 -13.69 15.07
CA TYR A 516 -4.45 -14.54 14.55
C TYR A 516 -5.04 -13.96 13.26
N THR A 517 -5.39 -14.83 12.31
CA THR A 517 -6.05 -14.47 11.05
C THR A 517 -7.34 -15.28 10.84
N LEU A 518 -8.35 -14.69 10.21
CA LEU A 518 -9.63 -15.36 9.89
C LEU A 518 -9.43 -16.53 8.92
N THR A 519 -9.96 -17.72 9.28
CA THR A 519 -9.81 -18.94 8.46
C THR A 519 -10.83 -19.08 7.34
N GLY A 520 -11.90 -18.28 7.34
CA GLY A 520 -13.04 -18.42 6.41
C GLY A 520 -14.19 -19.28 6.93
N TYR A 521 -14.06 -19.83 8.15
CA TYR A 521 -15.05 -20.73 8.75
C TYR A 521 -15.69 -20.13 10.01
N ASP A 522 -16.87 -20.63 10.36
CA ASP A 522 -17.41 -20.61 11.72
C ASP A 522 -17.24 -21.99 12.34
N SER A 523 -16.98 -22.06 13.64
CA SER A 523 -16.90 -23.32 14.37
C SER A 523 -17.31 -23.22 15.84
N SER A 524 -18.10 -22.19 16.17
CA SER A 524 -18.76 -21.97 17.49
C SER A 524 -19.54 -23.19 17.98
N ASP A 525 -20.40 -23.75 17.12
CA ASP A 525 -21.41 -24.77 17.47
C ASP A 525 -20.95 -26.22 17.21
N GLN A 526 -19.64 -26.49 17.25
CA GLN A 526 -18.99 -27.76 16.89
C GLN A 526 -19.14 -28.21 15.41
N THR A 527 -20.13 -27.69 14.68
CA THR A 527 -20.24 -27.84 13.22
C THR A 527 -19.36 -26.80 12.53
N LYS A 528 -18.40 -27.23 11.70
CA LYS A 528 -17.59 -26.32 10.88
C LYS A 528 -18.38 -25.89 9.64
N SER A 529 -18.78 -24.62 9.57
CA SER A 529 -19.46 -24.03 8.41
C SER A 529 -18.55 -23.01 7.71
N MET A 530 -18.72 -22.79 6.41
CA MET A 530 -17.89 -21.85 5.65
C MET A 530 -18.61 -20.50 5.53
N LEU A 531 -18.03 -19.44 6.10
CA LEU A 531 -18.55 -18.08 6.04
C LEU A 531 -17.96 -17.27 4.87
N SER A 532 -16.72 -17.55 4.48
CA SER A 532 -16.07 -16.88 3.35
C SER A 532 -15.22 -17.87 2.53
N PRO A 533 -15.68 -18.28 1.34
CA PRO A 533 -14.93 -19.16 0.43
C PRO A 533 -13.57 -18.58 0.01
N VAL A 534 -13.48 -17.25 -0.10
CA VAL A 534 -12.24 -16.54 -0.44
C VAL A 534 -11.21 -16.73 0.67
N ARG A 535 -11.59 -16.46 1.93
CA ARG A 535 -10.72 -16.70 3.10
C ARG A 535 -10.33 -18.17 3.22
N ALA A 536 -11.31 -19.07 3.12
CA ALA A 536 -11.09 -20.52 3.21
C ALA A 536 -10.11 -21.04 2.14
N SER A 537 -10.08 -20.43 0.96
CA SER A 537 -9.17 -20.79 -0.13
C SER A 537 -7.72 -20.36 0.07
N MET A 538 -7.42 -19.41 0.99
CA MET A 538 -6.10 -18.79 1.10
C MET A 538 -5.00 -19.74 1.58
N PHE A 539 -5.35 -20.74 2.39
CA PHE A 539 -4.40 -21.53 3.15
C PHE A 539 -4.13 -22.87 2.46
N THR A 540 -2.86 -23.20 2.17
CA THR A 540 -2.49 -24.56 1.72
C THR A 540 -2.62 -25.60 2.83
N TRP A 541 -2.70 -25.14 4.09
CA TRP A 541 -2.73 -25.98 5.28
C TRP A 541 -3.35 -25.23 6.46
N LEU A 542 -4.23 -25.93 7.18
CA LEU A 542 -4.61 -25.67 8.56
C LEU A 542 -4.55 -27.03 9.30
N PRO A 543 -4.31 -27.08 10.62
CA PRO A 543 -4.25 -28.35 11.35
C PRO A 543 -5.63 -28.98 11.50
N GLU A 544 -5.66 -30.31 11.57
CA GLU A 544 -6.87 -31.05 11.91
C GLU A 544 -7.17 -31.00 13.41
N ARG A 545 -8.44 -31.15 13.80
CA ARG A 545 -8.83 -31.12 15.22
C ARG A 545 -8.16 -32.27 15.98
N GLY A 546 -7.50 -31.93 17.09
CA GLY A 546 -6.75 -32.89 17.91
C GLY A 546 -5.28 -33.05 17.50
N GLU A 547 -4.82 -32.44 16.41
CA GLU A 547 -3.39 -32.31 16.14
C GLU A 547 -2.74 -31.33 17.12
N ARG A 548 -1.45 -31.53 17.42
CA ARG A 548 -0.66 -30.68 18.33
C ARG A 548 -0.69 -29.19 17.96
N LEU A 549 -0.80 -28.86 16.66
CA LEU A 549 -0.82 -27.47 16.19
C LEU A 549 -2.23 -26.86 16.19
N ALA A 550 -3.28 -27.63 16.51
CA ALA A 550 -4.63 -27.11 16.68
C ALA A 550 -4.76 -26.17 17.90
N ASP A 551 -3.80 -26.19 18.83
CA ASP A 551 -3.63 -25.17 19.89
C ASP A 551 -3.54 -23.73 19.32
N GLY A 552 -3.20 -23.58 18.03
CA GLY A 552 -3.16 -22.29 17.34
C GLY A 552 -4.53 -21.75 16.89
N PHE A 553 -5.62 -22.51 17.02
CA PHE A 553 -6.98 -22.01 16.76
C PHE A 553 -7.53 -21.19 17.94
N SER A 554 -8.39 -20.23 17.63
CA SER A 554 -9.25 -19.53 18.57
C SER A 554 -10.54 -19.10 17.84
N TYR A 555 -11.40 -18.32 18.50
CA TYR A 555 -12.63 -17.79 17.93
C TYR A 555 -12.75 -16.30 18.23
N ALA A 556 -13.15 -15.51 17.23
CA ALA A 556 -13.50 -14.11 17.41
C ALA A 556 -15.02 -13.94 17.38
N GLU A 557 -15.62 -13.58 18.51
CA GLU A 557 -17.06 -13.30 18.64
C GLU A 557 -17.46 -11.97 17.99
N LYS A 558 -16.52 -11.03 17.87
CA LYS A 558 -16.72 -9.71 17.27
C LYS A 558 -15.43 -9.19 16.66
N LEU A 559 -15.54 -8.61 15.48
CA LEU A 559 -14.47 -7.93 14.76
C LEU A 559 -14.84 -6.47 14.49
N HIS A 560 -13.84 -5.63 14.20
CA HIS A 560 -14.05 -4.23 13.82
C HIS A 560 -14.36 -4.12 12.32
N SER A 561 -13.54 -4.75 11.49
CA SER A 561 -13.71 -4.78 10.03
C SER A 561 -13.11 -6.07 9.43
N GLY A 562 -13.40 -6.33 8.16
CA GLY A 562 -12.82 -7.45 7.42
C GLY A 562 -13.86 -8.25 6.62
N ALA A 563 -13.48 -9.46 6.21
CA ALA A 563 -14.32 -10.35 5.39
C ALA A 563 -15.47 -11.02 6.16
N GLN A 564 -15.42 -10.99 7.51
CA GLN A 564 -16.40 -11.58 8.41
C GLN A 564 -16.59 -10.66 9.62
N GLN A 565 -17.72 -10.78 10.31
CA GLN A 565 -17.99 -10.04 11.57
C GLN A 565 -17.61 -10.86 12.82
N GLN A 566 -17.50 -12.18 12.67
CA GLN A 566 -17.10 -13.18 13.66
C GLN A 566 -16.52 -14.41 12.94
N GLY A 567 -15.86 -15.32 13.66
CA GLY A 567 -15.51 -16.64 13.14
C GLY A 567 -14.27 -17.30 13.74
N GLU A 568 -13.93 -18.46 13.17
CA GLU A 568 -12.71 -19.21 13.48
C GLU A 568 -11.47 -18.42 13.03
N ILE A 569 -10.49 -18.30 13.93
CA ILE A 569 -9.22 -17.61 13.71
C ILE A 569 -8.05 -18.54 14.03
N PHE A 570 -6.91 -18.37 13.35
CA PHE A 570 -5.73 -19.20 13.53
C PHE A 570 -4.44 -18.37 13.60
N SER A 571 -3.54 -18.69 14.53
CA SER A 571 -2.21 -18.07 14.63
C SER A 571 -1.13 -19.01 14.07
N PHE A 572 -0.66 -18.69 12.87
CA PHE A 572 0.53 -19.33 12.29
C PHE A 572 1.79 -19.05 13.13
N TYR A 573 1.87 -17.91 13.80
CA TYR A 573 2.97 -17.59 14.71
C TYR A 573 2.99 -18.56 15.91
N ALA A 574 1.85 -18.79 16.58
CA ALA A 574 1.73 -19.76 17.68
C ALA A 574 2.16 -21.18 17.24
N ALA A 575 1.68 -21.63 16.08
CA ALA A 575 2.07 -22.92 15.50
C ALA A 575 3.58 -22.97 15.17
N ASN A 576 4.16 -21.87 14.71
CA ASN A 576 5.61 -21.77 14.46
C ASN A 576 6.43 -21.78 15.76
N LEU A 577 5.97 -21.15 16.84
CA LEU A 577 6.60 -21.28 18.16
C LEU A 577 6.61 -22.74 18.63
N GLN A 578 5.49 -23.45 18.47
CA GLN A 578 5.39 -24.88 18.77
C GLN A 578 6.30 -25.76 17.89
N ARG A 579 6.52 -25.42 16.62
CA ARG A 579 7.49 -26.10 15.74
C ARG A 579 8.93 -25.81 16.16
N LYS A 580 9.22 -24.55 16.47
CA LYS A 580 10.55 -24.00 16.80
C LYS A 580 11.10 -24.47 18.14
N TYR A 581 10.28 -24.45 19.18
CA TYR A 581 10.73 -24.74 20.55
C TYR A 581 10.38 -26.15 21.05
N GLY A 582 9.45 -26.84 20.36
CA GLY A 582 8.91 -28.14 20.75
C GLY A 582 7.92 -28.06 21.91
N GLY A 583 7.28 -29.20 22.22
CA GLY A 583 6.34 -29.31 23.34
C GLY A 583 4.90 -28.86 23.04
N SER A 584 4.14 -28.61 24.11
CA SER A 584 2.83 -27.94 24.07
C SER A 584 2.96 -26.46 23.71
N LEU A 585 1.85 -25.78 23.40
CA LEU A 585 1.88 -24.33 23.19
C LEU A 585 2.43 -23.59 24.42
N GLU A 586 1.98 -23.93 25.63
CA GLU A 586 2.49 -23.36 26.89
C GLU A 586 4.02 -23.47 27.03
N GLN A 587 4.61 -24.64 26.72
CA GLN A 587 6.07 -24.84 26.78
C GLN A 587 6.82 -24.01 25.72
N ALA A 588 6.22 -23.84 24.54
CA ALA A 588 6.74 -22.98 23.50
C ALA A 588 6.63 -21.49 23.86
N LEU A 589 5.54 -21.05 24.50
CA LEU A 589 5.35 -19.69 24.99
C LEU A 589 6.34 -19.35 26.11
N ASN A 590 6.56 -20.26 27.07
CA ASN A 590 7.59 -20.11 28.10
C ASN A 590 9.00 -19.95 27.49
N SER A 591 9.31 -20.71 26.44
CA SER A 591 10.57 -20.57 25.69
C SER A 591 10.65 -19.22 24.96
N TRP A 592 9.57 -18.82 24.30
CA TRP A 592 9.45 -17.56 23.56
C TRP A 592 9.57 -16.35 24.49
N GLN A 593 9.00 -16.38 25.68
CA GLN A 593 9.06 -15.30 26.67
C GLN A 593 10.53 -15.03 27.08
N GLN A 594 11.27 -16.09 27.43
CA GLN A 594 12.68 -16.00 27.80
C GLN A 594 13.54 -15.48 26.64
N VAL A 595 13.32 -16.00 25.42
CA VAL A 595 14.02 -15.54 24.21
C VAL A 595 13.69 -14.08 23.89
N THR A 596 12.44 -13.66 24.08
CA THR A 596 11.99 -12.28 23.85
C THR A 596 12.66 -11.31 24.81
N LEU A 597 12.72 -11.63 26.12
CA LEU A 597 13.49 -10.84 27.09
C LEU A 597 14.98 -10.77 26.70
N SER A 598 15.58 -11.89 26.32
CA SER A 598 16.97 -11.93 25.85
C SER A 598 17.19 -11.04 24.61
N ARG A 599 16.28 -11.08 23.64
CA ARG A 599 16.31 -10.20 22.47
C ARG A 599 16.26 -8.74 22.86
N MET A 600 15.31 -8.32 23.71
CA MET A 600 15.22 -6.90 24.09
C MET A 600 16.49 -6.39 24.80
N GLN A 601 17.13 -7.22 25.63
CA GLN A 601 18.43 -6.91 26.25
C GLN A 601 19.56 -6.78 25.21
N ASP A 602 19.74 -7.80 24.35
CA ASP A 602 20.76 -7.83 23.29
C ASP A 602 20.58 -6.70 22.27
N TRP A 603 19.33 -6.34 21.97
CA TRP A 603 18.97 -5.25 21.05
C TRP A 603 19.08 -3.87 21.72
N GLY A 604 19.30 -3.82 23.04
CA GLY A 604 19.52 -2.61 23.81
C GLY A 604 18.26 -1.83 24.17
N PHE A 605 17.08 -2.41 23.95
CA PHE A 605 15.82 -1.80 24.31
C PHE A 605 15.74 -1.65 25.84
N THR A 606 15.32 -0.47 26.29
CA THR A 606 15.24 -0.15 27.71
C THR A 606 13.90 -0.58 28.33
N SER A 607 12.89 -0.87 27.49
CA SER A 607 11.53 -1.21 27.90
C SER A 607 10.85 -2.24 26.99
N LEU A 608 9.92 -3.00 27.56
CA LEU A 608 8.82 -3.65 26.83
C LEU A 608 7.72 -2.60 26.58
N GLY A 609 7.16 -2.58 25.36
CA GLY A 609 6.22 -1.53 24.92
C GLY A 609 4.76 -1.81 25.28
N ASN A 610 3.85 -1.00 24.73
CA ASN A 610 2.42 -1.13 24.97
C ASN A 610 1.88 -2.49 24.52
N TRP A 611 0.77 -2.97 25.09
CA TRP A 611 0.23 -4.31 24.79
C TRP A 611 1.26 -5.44 24.93
N THR A 612 2.17 -5.32 25.91
CA THR A 612 2.97 -6.46 26.40
C THR A 612 2.06 -7.36 27.24
N ASP A 613 2.12 -8.66 26.97
CA ASP A 613 1.36 -9.69 27.70
C ASP A 613 1.64 -9.65 29.22
N PRO A 614 0.62 -9.71 30.10
CA PRO A 614 0.79 -9.68 31.55
C PRO A 614 1.74 -10.73 32.13
N ALA A 615 1.98 -11.85 31.44
CA ALA A 615 2.99 -12.84 31.82
C ALA A 615 4.40 -12.23 31.97
N PHE A 616 4.72 -11.16 31.22
CA PHE A 616 6.00 -10.45 31.31
C PHE A 616 6.08 -9.44 32.48
N TYR A 617 5.00 -9.13 33.20
CA TYR A 617 5.05 -8.07 34.22
C TYR A 617 6.03 -8.42 35.36
N ASN A 618 6.09 -9.70 35.76
CA ASN A 618 7.04 -10.18 36.76
C ASN A 618 8.43 -10.59 36.18
N ASN A 619 8.83 -10.09 34.99
CA ASN A 619 10.06 -10.54 34.31
C ASN A 619 11.37 -10.25 35.06
N GLY A 620 11.37 -9.26 35.98
CA GLY A 620 12.51 -8.97 36.86
C GLY A 620 13.82 -8.53 36.18
N SER A 621 13.79 -8.13 34.91
CA SER A 621 14.99 -7.94 34.07
C SER A 621 14.95 -6.78 33.08
N ILE A 622 13.77 -6.31 32.66
CA ILE A 622 13.53 -5.20 31.74
C ILE A 622 12.30 -4.43 32.23
N ALA A 623 12.36 -3.10 32.15
CA ALA A 623 11.23 -2.25 32.47
C ALA A 623 10.08 -2.45 31.47
N TYR A 624 8.84 -2.14 31.85
CA TYR A 624 7.69 -2.29 30.96
C TYR A 624 6.66 -1.18 31.16
N VAL A 625 5.79 -1.01 30.17
CA VAL A 625 4.55 -0.25 30.30
C VAL A 625 3.36 -1.21 30.35
N ALA A 626 2.35 -0.87 31.12
CA ALA A 626 1.07 -1.57 31.15
C ALA A 626 0.01 -0.77 30.38
N HIS A 627 -1.14 -1.41 30.10
CA HIS A 627 -2.25 -0.80 29.40
C HIS A 627 -3.57 -1.20 30.06
N GLY A 628 -4.51 -0.25 30.18
CA GLY A 628 -5.89 -0.53 30.55
C GLY A 628 -6.84 0.03 29.50
N GLU A 629 -7.97 -0.65 29.30
CA GLU A 629 -9.04 -0.20 28.41
C GLU A 629 -10.33 -0.01 29.22
N ILE A 630 -11.06 1.09 29.02
CA ILE A 630 -12.27 1.42 29.78
C ILE A 630 -13.50 0.82 29.09
N THR A 631 -13.88 -0.37 29.50
CA THR A 631 -15.04 -1.10 28.97
C THR A 631 -16.27 -1.03 29.90
N GLY A 632 -17.42 -1.55 29.43
CA GLY A 632 -18.68 -1.61 30.18
C GLY A 632 -19.76 -0.61 29.76
N GLU A 633 -20.89 -0.66 30.46
CA GLU A 633 -22.20 -0.11 30.05
C GLU A 633 -22.40 1.41 30.26
N HIS A 634 -21.33 2.19 30.37
CA HIS A 634 -21.46 3.65 30.45
C HIS A 634 -21.88 4.23 29.09
N ALA A 635 -22.60 5.34 29.13
CA ALA A 635 -23.04 6.04 27.93
C ALA A 635 -21.87 6.47 27.04
N ARG A 636 -22.10 6.45 25.73
CA ARG A 636 -21.14 6.87 24.71
C ARG A 636 -21.71 7.93 23.79
N ILE A 637 -20.83 8.83 23.34
CA ILE A 637 -21.12 9.88 22.37
C ILE A 637 -20.55 9.42 21.02
N ALA A 638 -21.43 8.98 20.13
CA ALA A 638 -21.04 8.67 18.77
C ALA A 638 -20.87 9.96 17.94
N THR A 639 -19.85 10.01 17.10
CA THR A 639 -19.58 11.10 16.15
C THR A 639 -19.42 10.56 14.72
N PRO A 640 -19.60 11.39 13.68
CA PRO A 640 -19.32 10.99 12.28
C PRO A 640 -17.85 10.68 11.99
N ASN A 641 -16.93 10.95 12.92
CA ASN A 641 -15.48 10.74 12.77
C ASN A 641 -14.95 9.60 13.66
N ASP A 642 -15.83 8.81 14.30
CA ASP A 642 -15.42 7.71 15.16
C ASP A 642 -14.70 6.64 14.34
N TYR A 643 -13.42 6.40 14.63
CA TYR A 643 -12.65 5.32 13.99
C TYR A 643 -12.83 4.00 14.75
N TRP A 644 -12.21 3.85 15.92
CA TRP A 644 -12.31 2.61 16.72
C TRP A 644 -13.66 2.40 17.41
N GLY A 645 -14.38 3.49 17.70
CA GLY A 645 -15.70 3.44 18.32
C GLY A 645 -16.09 4.74 19.01
N ALA A 646 -17.33 4.79 19.52
CA ALA A 646 -17.90 5.97 20.14
C ALA A 646 -17.19 6.38 21.45
N MET A 647 -16.99 7.69 21.60
CA MET A 647 -16.33 8.30 22.76
C MET A 647 -17.07 8.02 24.07
N HIS A 648 -16.35 7.83 25.17
CA HIS A 648 -16.95 7.73 26.51
C HIS A 648 -17.67 9.04 26.89
N ASP A 649 -18.85 8.99 27.54
CA ASP A 649 -19.43 10.15 28.24
C ASP A 649 -18.84 10.21 29.67
N PRO A 650 -17.89 11.11 29.99
CA PRO A 650 -17.25 11.15 31.30
C PRO A 650 -18.12 11.82 32.38
N PHE A 651 -19.30 12.34 32.01
CA PHE A 651 -20.28 12.87 32.95
C PHE A 651 -21.28 11.82 33.42
N ASP A 652 -21.41 10.69 32.70
CA ASP A 652 -22.16 9.54 33.17
C ASP A 652 -21.56 9.01 34.49
N PRO A 653 -22.34 8.92 35.59
CA PRO A 653 -21.91 8.29 36.84
C PRO A 653 -21.40 6.85 36.68
N VAL A 654 -21.79 6.12 35.63
CA VAL A 654 -21.30 4.77 35.32
C VAL A 654 -19.88 4.81 34.77
N PHE A 655 -19.44 5.85 34.05
CA PHE A 655 -18.08 5.93 33.51
C PHE A 655 -17.01 5.85 34.61
N ARG A 656 -17.23 6.49 35.77
CA ARG A 656 -16.32 6.34 36.93
C ARG A 656 -16.26 4.90 37.46
N GLN A 657 -17.34 4.13 37.32
CA GLN A 657 -17.38 2.73 37.73
C GLN A 657 -16.59 1.87 36.76
N SER A 658 -16.74 2.07 35.45
CA SER A 658 -15.89 1.45 34.41
C SER A 658 -14.40 1.79 34.59
N ALA A 659 -14.06 3.06 34.79
CA ALA A 659 -12.66 3.48 35.03
C ALA A 659 -12.07 2.85 36.31
N ARG A 660 -12.90 2.64 37.35
CA ARG A 660 -12.49 1.88 38.55
C ARG A 660 -12.31 0.39 38.25
N ALA A 661 -13.23 -0.24 37.53
CA ALA A 661 -13.13 -1.66 37.18
C ALA A 661 -11.85 -1.95 36.38
N MET A 662 -11.51 -1.09 35.42
CA MET A 662 -10.23 -1.12 34.70
C MET A 662 -9.03 -1.01 35.65
N ALA A 663 -9.00 0.00 36.54
CA ALA A 663 -7.91 0.18 37.50
C ALA A 663 -7.76 -1.00 38.47
N GLN A 664 -8.87 -1.61 38.88
CA GLN A 664 -8.89 -2.80 39.75
C GLN A 664 -8.38 -4.03 39.00
N GLY A 665 -8.78 -4.24 37.75
CA GLY A 665 -8.25 -5.29 36.88
C GLY A 665 -6.73 -5.22 36.73
N LEU A 666 -6.19 -4.01 36.49
CA LEU A 666 -4.74 -3.77 36.47
C LEU A 666 -4.08 -4.17 37.79
N SER A 667 -4.64 -3.75 38.93
CA SER A 667 -4.07 -4.06 40.25
C SER A 667 -4.11 -5.55 40.63
N GLY A 668 -4.96 -6.35 39.97
CA GLY A 668 -4.97 -7.82 40.08
C GLY A 668 -3.83 -8.49 39.30
N GLN A 669 -3.25 -7.82 38.31
CA GLN A 669 -2.16 -8.32 37.46
C GLN A 669 -0.79 -7.73 37.85
N ILE A 670 -0.78 -6.51 38.39
CA ILE A 670 0.40 -5.68 38.65
C ILE A 670 0.61 -5.52 40.15
N ASN A 671 1.83 -5.81 40.63
CA ASN A 671 2.19 -5.47 42.01
C ASN A 671 2.24 -3.94 42.19
N ARG A 672 1.48 -3.41 43.15
CA ARG A 672 1.35 -1.99 43.50
C ARG A 672 2.67 -1.23 43.76
N ASN A 673 3.76 -1.95 44.01
CA ASN A 673 5.10 -1.39 44.19
C ASN A 673 6.12 -1.99 43.22
N ASP A 674 5.71 -2.43 42.02
CA ASP A 674 6.62 -3.03 41.03
C ASP A 674 7.62 -1.98 40.50
N PRO A 675 8.92 -2.08 40.82
CA PRO A 675 9.89 -1.11 40.35
C PRO A 675 10.13 -1.17 38.83
N TRP A 676 9.70 -2.24 38.14
CA TRP A 676 9.88 -2.38 36.69
C TRP A 676 8.79 -1.71 35.86
N LEU A 677 7.63 -1.40 36.46
CA LEU A 677 6.55 -0.70 35.77
C LEU A 677 6.87 0.80 35.64
N ILE A 678 7.12 1.23 34.40
CA ILE A 678 7.31 2.64 34.02
C ILE A 678 6.02 3.41 34.26
N GLY A 679 4.91 2.90 33.73
CA GLY A 679 3.60 3.54 33.78
C GLY A 679 2.56 2.83 32.94
N ILE A 680 1.36 3.39 32.96
CA ILE A 680 0.12 2.81 32.43
C ILE A 680 -0.44 3.75 31.36
N PHE A 681 -0.64 3.24 30.15
CA PHE A 681 -1.52 3.86 29.17
C PHE A 681 -2.98 3.50 29.49
N VAL A 682 -3.91 4.42 29.25
CA VAL A 682 -5.35 4.13 29.34
C VAL A 682 -6.06 4.57 28.07
N ASP A 683 -6.72 3.61 27.42
CA ASP A 683 -7.30 3.71 26.09
C ASP A 683 -6.25 4.08 25.00
N ASN A 684 -6.69 4.09 23.75
CA ASN A 684 -5.85 4.31 22.57
C ASN A 684 -6.64 5.05 21.50
N GLU A 685 -6.06 6.10 20.90
CA GLU A 685 -6.61 6.76 19.70
C GLU A 685 -8.11 7.12 19.79
N LEU A 686 -8.50 7.64 20.95
CA LEU A 686 -9.85 8.17 21.17
C LEU A 686 -10.15 9.30 20.16
N SER A 687 -11.36 9.28 19.59
CA SER A 687 -11.80 10.17 18.51
C SER A 687 -12.17 11.58 19.02
N TRP A 688 -11.16 12.28 19.56
CA TRP A 688 -11.30 13.61 20.16
C TRP A 688 -11.64 14.74 19.16
N GLY A 689 -11.33 14.55 17.87
CA GLY A 689 -11.42 15.56 16.81
C GLY A 689 -10.04 15.99 16.28
N ASN A 690 -10.03 16.78 15.20
CA ASN A 690 -8.81 17.33 14.60
C ASN A 690 -9.04 18.71 13.96
N GLN A 691 -7.94 19.47 13.82
CA GLN A 691 -7.96 20.88 13.40
C GLN A 691 -8.14 21.11 11.88
N GLN A 692 -8.57 20.12 11.09
CA GLN A 692 -8.75 20.29 9.63
C GLN A 692 -9.94 21.19 9.26
N SER A 693 -10.97 21.25 10.10
CA SER A 693 -12.12 22.16 9.98
C SER A 693 -12.91 22.22 11.29
N ASP A 694 -13.70 23.28 11.52
CA ASP A 694 -14.57 23.42 12.69
C ASP A 694 -15.45 22.16 12.94
N ALA A 695 -15.96 21.54 11.87
CA ALA A 695 -16.79 20.34 11.94
C ALA A 695 -16.03 19.08 12.39
N LYS A 696 -14.73 18.98 12.10
CA LYS A 696 -13.85 17.90 12.58
C LYS A 696 -13.24 18.20 13.95
N HIS A 697 -12.99 19.47 14.27
CA HIS A 697 -12.43 19.92 15.55
C HIS A 697 -13.46 19.76 16.66
N PHE A 698 -14.68 20.27 16.44
CA PHE A 698 -15.74 20.29 17.45
C PHE A 698 -16.86 19.27 17.21
N GLY A 699 -16.62 18.25 16.36
CA GLY A 699 -17.61 17.22 16.03
C GLY A 699 -18.16 16.50 17.28
N LEU A 700 -17.30 16.23 18.27
CA LEU A 700 -17.71 15.67 19.57
C LEU A 700 -18.63 16.63 20.34
N VAL A 701 -18.32 17.94 20.35
CA VAL A 701 -19.14 18.94 21.04
C VAL A 701 -20.50 19.12 20.37
N ALA A 702 -20.53 19.17 19.03
CA ALA A 702 -21.78 19.20 18.27
C ALA A 702 -22.63 17.95 18.54
N ALA A 703 -22.03 16.75 18.57
CA ALA A 703 -22.72 15.50 18.87
C ALA A 703 -23.27 15.43 20.30
N VAL A 704 -22.62 16.05 21.29
CA VAL A 704 -23.19 16.23 22.64
C VAL A 704 -24.33 17.25 22.60
N LEU A 705 -24.14 18.42 21.98
CA LEU A 705 -25.12 19.50 21.97
C LEU A 705 -26.42 19.13 21.24
N ALA A 706 -26.37 18.28 20.21
CA ALA A 706 -27.53 17.78 19.49
C ALA A 706 -28.43 16.83 20.31
N LYS A 707 -27.92 16.23 21.40
CA LYS A 707 -28.68 15.32 22.26
C LYS A 707 -29.70 16.06 23.13
N ASP A 708 -30.73 15.33 23.57
CA ASP A 708 -31.66 15.75 24.63
C ASP A 708 -31.01 15.51 25.99
N GLN A 709 -30.96 16.54 26.86
CA GLN A 709 -30.32 16.46 28.18
C GLN A 709 -30.88 15.34 29.06
N ARG A 710 -32.17 14.99 28.89
CA ARG A 710 -32.84 13.95 29.67
C ARG A 710 -32.21 12.56 29.47
N ASN A 711 -31.46 12.39 28.37
CA ASN A 711 -30.85 11.14 27.95
C ASN A 711 -29.31 11.24 27.83
N SER A 712 -28.69 12.34 28.28
CA SER A 712 -27.23 12.51 28.21
C SER A 712 -26.68 13.38 29.35
N ALA A 713 -25.76 12.81 30.11
CA ALA A 713 -25.06 13.49 31.19
C ALA A 713 -24.13 14.59 30.64
N ALA A 714 -23.39 14.32 29.55
CA ALA A 714 -22.59 15.33 28.87
C ALA A 714 -23.43 16.53 28.39
N LYS A 715 -24.60 16.29 27.79
CA LYS A 715 -25.50 17.39 27.36
C LYS A 715 -26.00 18.22 28.53
N THR A 716 -26.30 17.59 29.66
CA THR A 716 -26.68 18.28 30.90
C THR A 716 -25.53 19.18 31.38
N ALA A 717 -24.33 18.62 31.52
CA ALA A 717 -23.14 19.36 31.95
C ALA A 717 -22.79 20.54 31.01
N PHE A 718 -22.89 20.34 29.69
CA PHE A 718 -22.69 21.40 28.71
C PHE A 718 -23.76 22.50 28.81
N THR A 719 -25.02 22.12 29.07
CA THR A 719 -26.11 23.08 29.24
C THR A 719 -25.94 23.91 30.52
N ASP A 720 -25.52 23.29 31.62
CA ASP A 720 -25.22 23.99 32.87
C ASP A 720 -24.03 24.95 32.71
N TYR A 721 -22.99 24.54 31.98
CA TYR A 721 -21.86 25.42 31.65
C TYR A 721 -22.28 26.63 30.83
N ILE A 722 -23.04 26.41 29.75
CA ILE A 722 -23.56 27.51 28.90
C ILE A 722 -24.48 28.46 29.70
N LYS A 723 -25.36 27.94 30.57
CA LYS A 723 -26.20 28.77 31.47
C LYS A 723 -25.40 29.54 32.53
N SER A 724 -24.23 29.05 32.93
CA SER A 724 -23.34 29.78 33.84
C SER A 724 -22.66 30.98 33.17
N LYS A 725 -22.54 30.94 31.83
CA LYS A 725 -21.93 32.00 31.00
C LYS A 725 -22.96 32.99 30.45
N TYR A 726 -24.15 32.50 30.09
CA TYR A 726 -25.27 33.28 29.56
C TYR A 726 -26.49 33.08 30.45
N TRP A 727 -26.95 34.16 31.09
CA TRP A 727 -28.02 34.07 32.08
C TRP A 727 -29.39 33.86 31.42
N THR A 728 -29.63 34.50 30.29
CA THR A 728 -30.87 34.40 29.50
C THR A 728 -30.62 33.71 28.16
N ILE A 729 -31.68 33.18 27.53
CA ILE A 729 -31.56 32.60 26.19
C ILE A 729 -31.30 33.70 25.15
N GLU A 730 -31.73 34.92 25.43
CA GLU A 730 -31.48 36.12 24.65
C GLU A 730 -29.98 36.48 24.62
N ASP A 731 -29.27 36.36 25.75
CA ASP A 731 -27.81 36.56 25.81
C ASP A 731 -27.07 35.54 24.93
N LEU A 732 -27.49 34.26 24.99
CA LEU A 732 -26.95 33.20 24.14
C LEU A 732 -27.24 33.46 22.67
N ASN A 733 -28.49 33.80 22.33
CA ASN A 733 -28.91 34.13 20.96
C ASN A 733 -28.11 35.31 20.38
N GLN A 734 -27.87 36.36 21.17
CA GLN A 734 -27.07 37.51 20.75
C GLN A 734 -25.61 37.12 20.51
N SER A 735 -25.03 36.26 21.35
CA SER A 735 -23.64 35.80 21.22
C SER A 735 -23.45 34.84 20.04
N TRP A 736 -24.33 33.84 19.92
CA TRP A 736 -24.25 32.76 18.93
C TRP A 736 -24.96 33.08 17.60
N GLN A 737 -25.65 34.22 17.50
CA GLN A 737 -26.48 34.62 16.35
C GLN A 737 -27.59 33.61 16.02
N THR A 738 -28.17 33.02 17.07
CA THR A 738 -29.25 32.03 16.99
C THR A 738 -30.60 32.61 17.37
N THR A 739 -31.68 31.85 17.16
CA THR A 739 -33.07 32.28 17.41
C THR A 739 -33.83 31.29 18.31
N LEU A 740 -33.16 30.81 19.36
CA LEU A 740 -33.72 29.85 20.32
C LEU A 740 -34.78 30.55 21.18
N THR A 741 -35.96 29.94 21.30
CA THR A 741 -37.12 30.54 21.99
C THR A 741 -37.11 30.36 23.51
N SER A 742 -36.28 29.46 24.03
CA SER A 742 -36.16 29.16 25.46
C SER A 742 -34.96 28.26 25.75
N TRP A 743 -34.51 28.23 27.01
CA TRP A 743 -33.59 27.19 27.49
C TRP A 743 -34.12 25.78 27.24
N VAL A 744 -35.43 25.54 27.41
CA VAL A 744 -36.08 24.24 27.15
C VAL A 744 -35.92 23.78 25.69
N GLN A 745 -35.79 24.70 24.73
CA GLN A 745 -35.45 24.34 23.34
C GLN A 745 -34.01 23.83 23.25
N PHE A 746 -33.05 24.58 23.79
CA PHE A 746 -31.63 24.19 23.80
C PHE A 746 -31.39 22.87 24.54
N GLU A 747 -32.08 22.66 25.66
CA GLU A 747 -32.03 21.46 26.50
C GLU A 747 -32.47 20.18 25.76
N ARG A 748 -33.45 20.29 24.85
CA ARG A 748 -33.95 19.17 24.03
C ARG A 748 -33.03 18.81 22.86
N GLY A 749 -32.12 19.71 22.50
CA GLY A 749 -31.15 19.52 21.43
C GLY A 749 -30.81 20.85 20.75
N PHE A 750 -29.53 21.03 20.44
CA PHE A 750 -29.01 22.11 19.61
C PHE A 750 -28.18 21.49 18.49
N ASP A 751 -28.84 21.23 17.38
CA ASP A 751 -28.26 20.62 16.18
C ASP A 751 -28.04 21.73 15.12
N TYR A 752 -26.78 22.15 14.95
CA TYR A 752 -26.42 23.35 14.21
C TYR A 752 -25.47 23.00 13.05
N HIS A 753 -25.99 23.12 11.83
CA HIS A 753 -25.33 22.69 10.57
C HIS A 753 -24.70 23.84 9.77
N SER A 754 -24.54 25.03 10.36
CA SER A 754 -23.95 26.21 9.71
C SER A 754 -22.53 26.47 10.21
N GLU A 755 -21.82 27.42 9.58
CA GLU A 755 -20.49 27.82 10.04
C GLU A 755 -20.55 28.38 11.47
N LEU A 756 -19.66 27.93 12.36
CA LEU A 756 -19.65 28.41 13.74
C LEU A 756 -19.20 29.88 13.79
N HIS A 757 -19.99 30.74 14.44
CA HIS A 757 -19.57 32.12 14.70
C HIS A 757 -18.44 32.18 15.74
N GLN A 758 -17.63 33.25 15.76
CA GLN A 758 -16.44 33.36 16.64
C GLN A 758 -16.75 33.11 18.13
N ALA A 759 -17.89 33.58 18.65
CA ALA A 759 -18.28 33.32 20.03
C ALA A 759 -18.64 31.84 20.25
N MET A 760 -19.39 31.24 19.33
CA MET A 760 -19.72 29.81 19.34
C MET A 760 -18.47 28.93 19.28
N ARG A 761 -17.45 29.26 18.47
CA ARG A 761 -16.16 28.56 18.44
C ARG A 761 -15.44 28.59 19.80
N ARG A 762 -15.39 29.74 20.47
CA ARG A 762 -14.79 29.86 21.81
C ARG A 762 -15.53 28.99 22.83
N ASP A 763 -16.85 29.01 22.80
CA ASP A 763 -17.66 28.24 23.73
C ASP A 763 -17.55 26.73 23.41
N TYR A 764 -17.47 26.34 22.15
CA TYR A 764 -17.22 24.95 21.73
C TYR A 764 -15.82 24.47 22.18
N SER A 765 -14.81 25.32 22.10
CA SER A 765 -13.46 25.08 22.62
C SER A 765 -13.48 24.86 24.15
N GLU A 766 -14.14 25.75 24.90
CA GLU A 766 -14.33 25.60 26.35
C GLU A 766 -15.08 24.30 26.73
N LEU A 767 -16.10 23.91 25.96
CA LEU A 767 -16.85 22.66 26.15
C LEU A 767 -16.01 21.41 25.83
N LEU A 768 -15.18 21.45 24.79
CA LEU A 768 -14.26 20.36 24.44
C LEU A 768 -13.19 20.17 25.53
N TYR A 769 -12.62 21.28 26.03
CA TYR A 769 -11.73 21.27 27.19
C TYR A 769 -12.43 20.65 28.41
N LEU A 770 -13.63 21.10 28.75
CA LEU A 770 -14.42 20.60 29.90
C LEU A 770 -14.68 19.09 29.82
N PHE A 771 -14.95 18.56 28.62
CA PHE A 771 -15.16 17.14 28.40
C PHE A 771 -13.86 16.31 28.59
N ALA A 772 -12.76 16.77 27.98
CA ALA A 772 -11.46 16.11 28.12
C ALA A 772 -10.94 16.16 29.56
N GLU A 773 -11.05 17.31 30.22
CA GLU A 773 -10.71 17.54 31.63
C GLU A 773 -11.42 16.50 32.51
N LYS A 774 -12.73 16.33 32.32
CA LYS A 774 -13.55 15.40 33.10
C LYS A 774 -13.09 13.95 32.94
N TYR A 775 -12.82 13.53 31.71
CA TYR A 775 -12.30 12.20 31.39
C TYR A 775 -10.96 11.96 32.12
N TYR A 776 -9.96 12.81 31.87
CA TYR A 776 -8.62 12.64 32.44
C TYR A 776 -8.61 12.74 33.97
N ALA A 777 -9.43 13.60 34.57
CA ALA A 777 -9.59 13.72 36.01
C ALA A 777 -10.11 12.41 36.65
N ILE A 778 -11.10 11.76 36.01
CA ILE A 778 -11.67 10.50 36.51
C ILE A 778 -10.64 9.37 36.38
N VAL A 779 -10.03 9.21 35.20
CA VAL A 779 -9.03 8.15 34.96
C VAL A 779 -7.86 8.28 35.93
N ARG A 780 -7.29 9.50 36.08
CA ARG A 780 -6.22 9.79 37.03
C ARG A 780 -6.62 9.45 38.47
N ALA A 781 -7.83 9.80 38.88
CA ALA A 781 -8.31 9.61 40.25
C ALA A 781 -8.55 8.14 40.60
N GLU A 782 -9.11 7.32 39.70
CA GLU A 782 -9.30 5.89 39.98
C GLU A 782 -7.98 5.10 39.85
N LEU A 783 -7.14 5.38 38.84
CA LEU A 783 -5.79 4.78 38.72
C LEU A 783 -4.94 5.00 39.98
N LYS A 784 -4.89 6.23 40.51
CA LYS A 784 -4.03 6.56 41.66
C LYS A 784 -4.52 5.96 42.99
N LYS A 785 -5.75 5.46 43.08
CA LYS A 785 -6.18 4.68 44.25
C LYS A 785 -5.47 3.34 44.28
N GLU A 786 -5.50 2.62 43.16
CA GLU A 786 -4.97 1.25 43.07
C GLU A 786 -3.44 1.25 42.86
N LEU A 787 -2.93 2.09 41.96
CA LEU A 787 -1.53 2.12 41.50
C LEU A 787 -0.89 3.52 41.70
N PRO A 788 -0.77 4.01 42.95
CA PRO A 788 -0.36 5.39 43.27
C PRO A 788 1.05 5.76 42.80
N ASN A 789 1.97 4.79 42.78
CA ASN A 789 3.40 5.03 42.58
C ASN A 789 3.82 5.08 41.10
N HIS A 790 2.97 4.61 40.18
CA HIS A 790 3.31 4.46 38.75
C HIS A 790 2.81 5.64 37.93
N LEU A 791 3.44 5.88 36.78
CA LEU A 791 3.09 7.01 35.92
C LEU A 791 1.79 6.74 35.14
N TYR A 792 0.95 7.76 34.99
CA TYR A 792 -0.14 7.77 34.02
C TYR A 792 0.39 8.37 32.71
N LEU A 793 0.39 7.57 31.65
CA LEU A 793 1.01 7.88 30.36
C LEU A 793 0.02 8.42 29.31
N GLY A 794 -1.21 8.79 29.72
CA GLY A 794 -2.25 9.30 28.83
C GLY A 794 -2.91 8.23 27.97
N SER A 795 -3.52 8.66 26.86
CA SER A 795 -4.39 7.85 26.00
C SER A 795 -3.99 7.81 24.53
N ARG A 796 -2.69 7.98 24.23
CA ARG A 796 -2.07 7.65 22.94
C ARG A 796 -2.77 8.35 21.75
N PHE A 797 -2.58 9.66 21.65
CA PHE A 797 -3.21 10.49 20.62
C PHE A 797 -2.70 10.14 19.22
N ALA A 798 -3.60 9.81 18.29
CA ALA A 798 -3.28 9.82 16.86
C ALA A 798 -3.25 11.25 16.31
N ASP A 799 -2.63 11.44 15.15
CA ASP A 799 -2.59 12.70 14.39
C ASP A 799 -3.99 13.20 13.98
N TRP A 800 -4.93 12.28 13.76
CA TRP A 800 -6.34 12.57 13.48
C TRP A 800 -7.23 12.73 14.72
N GLY A 801 -6.67 12.56 15.93
CA GLY A 801 -7.41 12.42 17.20
C GLY A 801 -6.87 13.27 18.34
N HIS A 802 -6.46 14.52 18.09
CA HIS A 802 -6.14 15.49 19.14
C HIS A 802 -6.42 16.96 18.75
N THR A 803 -6.65 17.79 19.76
CA THR A 803 -6.75 19.26 19.64
C THR A 803 -6.03 19.94 20.80
N GLU A 804 -5.78 21.25 20.69
CA GLU A 804 -5.14 22.06 21.74
C GLU A 804 -5.85 21.97 23.09
N GLU A 805 -7.19 22.01 23.08
CA GLU A 805 -8.02 21.90 24.28
C GLU A 805 -7.81 20.57 25.01
N VAL A 806 -7.80 19.48 24.23
CA VAL A 806 -7.65 18.11 24.74
C VAL A 806 -6.24 17.88 25.27
N LEU A 807 -5.22 18.38 24.57
CA LEU A 807 -3.83 18.30 25.00
C LEU A 807 -3.58 19.11 26.28
N HIS A 808 -4.13 20.31 26.37
CA HIS A 808 -4.05 21.15 27.57
C HIS A 808 -4.78 20.50 28.75
N ALA A 809 -6.00 19.99 28.56
CA ALA A 809 -6.73 19.26 29.60
C ALA A 809 -5.99 17.99 30.07
N ALA A 810 -5.47 17.18 29.13
CA ALA A 810 -4.68 15.99 29.44
C ALA A 810 -3.43 16.33 30.26
N SER A 811 -2.75 17.43 29.90
CA SER A 811 -1.50 17.88 30.52
C SER A 811 -1.62 18.04 32.05
N LEU A 812 -2.78 18.42 32.57
CA LEU A 812 -3.00 18.62 34.01
C LEU A 812 -2.97 17.30 34.79
N TYR A 813 -3.28 16.18 34.13
CA TYR A 813 -3.57 14.89 34.78
C TYR A 813 -2.58 13.79 34.46
N VAL A 814 -2.01 13.78 33.25
CA VAL A 814 -0.99 12.81 32.86
C VAL A 814 0.38 13.19 33.42
N ASP A 815 1.19 12.17 33.72
CA ASP A 815 2.61 12.38 34.06
C ASP A 815 3.46 12.51 32.78
N VAL A 816 3.04 11.88 31.68
CA VAL A 816 3.65 11.93 30.33
C VAL A 816 2.53 11.97 29.28
N LEU A 817 2.63 12.86 28.30
CA LEU A 817 1.73 12.88 27.11
C LEU A 817 2.18 11.81 26.09
N SER A 818 1.25 11.19 25.38
CA SER A 818 1.57 10.10 24.44
C SER A 818 0.93 10.28 23.08
N PHE A 819 1.71 9.99 22.03
CA PHE A 819 1.34 10.21 20.63
C PHE A 819 1.68 9.00 19.76
N ASN A 820 0.69 8.47 19.05
CA ASN A 820 0.91 7.56 17.93
C ASN A 820 1.23 8.42 16.71
N HIS A 821 2.44 8.25 16.15
CA HIS A 821 2.96 9.16 15.13
C HIS A 821 3.62 8.40 13.98
N TYR A 822 2.80 8.07 12.99
CA TYR A 822 3.18 7.38 11.78
C TYR A 822 3.57 8.38 10.68
N SER A 823 4.84 8.77 10.62
CA SER A 823 5.36 9.66 9.57
C SER A 823 6.78 9.31 9.14
N ASP A 824 7.12 9.68 7.90
CA ASP A 824 8.45 9.52 7.29
C ASP A 824 9.56 10.25 8.06
N ASP A 825 9.23 11.38 8.69
CA ASP A 825 10.13 12.17 9.53
C ASP A 825 9.39 12.62 10.79
N PHE A 826 10.00 12.37 11.95
CA PHE A 826 9.47 12.80 13.25
C PHE A 826 9.15 14.30 13.29
N SER A 827 9.92 15.14 12.60
CA SER A 827 9.76 16.60 12.60
C SER A 827 8.75 17.14 11.60
N SER A 828 8.19 16.31 10.70
CA SER A 828 7.32 16.76 9.61
C SER A 828 5.88 17.06 10.05
N SER A 829 5.42 16.44 11.14
CA SER A 829 4.04 16.49 11.64
C SER A 829 4.02 16.33 13.16
N GLY A 830 2.88 16.68 13.78
CA GLY A 830 2.65 16.56 15.22
C GLY A 830 2.67 17.89 15.99
N PRO A 831 2.02 17.98 17.15
CA PRO A 831 1.82 19.22 17.93
C PRO A 831 3.07 19.63 18.73
N TRP A 832 4.28 19.43 18.21
CA TRP A 832 5.53 19.54 18.98
C TRP A 832 5.80 20.95 19.51
N ALA A 833 5.33 21.98 18.81
CA ALA A 833 5.41 23.37 19.27
C ALA A 833 4.64 23.59 20.59
N GLN A 834 3.46 22.97 20.73
CA GLN A 834 2.61 23.10 21.93
C GLN A 834 3.24 22.41 23.15
N LEU A 835 4.07 21.37 22.94
CA LEU A 835 4.75 20.69 24.05
C LEU A 835 5.72 21.61 24.82
N ALA A 836 6.28 22.63 24.16
CA ALA A 836 7.13 23.62 24.81
C ALA A 836 6.32 24.51 25.77
N GLU A 837 5.11 24.90 25.37
CA GLU A 837 4.20 25.74 26.16
C GLU A 837 3.60 24.98 27.35
N LEU A 838 3.24 23.70 27.15
CA LEU A 838 2.72 22.83 28.20
C LEU A 838 3.79 22.42 29.25
N ASP A 839 5.08 22.61 28.94
CA ASP A 839 6.25 22.09 29.66
C ASP A 839 6.08 20.68 30.23
N LYS A 840 5.60 19.75 29.38
CA LYS A 840 5.37 18.35 29.75
C LYS A 840 6.33 17.40 29.03
N PRO A 841 6.74 16.29 29.68
CA PRO A 841 7.37 15.19 28.98
C PRO A 841 6.34 14.51 28.06
N ALA A 842 6.79 14.11 26.88
CA ALA A 842 6.00 13.40 25.88
C ALA A 842 6.67 12.08 25.48
N MET A 843 5.95 11.15 24.87
CA MET A 843 6.52 9.96 24.24
C MET A 843 5.80 9.59 22.96
N VAL A 844 6.55 9.05 21.99
CA VAL A 844 5.94 8.38 20.84
C VAL A 844 5.50 6.99 21.31
N SER A 845 4.21 6.73 21.33
CA SER A 845 3.61 5.47 21.79
C SER A 845 3.51 4.41 20.69
N GLU A 846 3.52 4.84 19.42
CA GLU A 846 3.61 4.01 18.22
C GLU A 846 4.29 4.77 17.07
N PHE A 847 5.11 4.05 16.32
CA PHE A 847 5.57 4.38 14.96
C PHE A 847 6.07 3.10 14.29
N HIS A 848 6.07 3.03 12.96
CA HIS A 848 6.77 1.97 12.23
C HIS A 848 7.16 2.38 10.81
N PHE A 849 7.97 1.53 10.20
CA PHE A 849 8.18 1.46 8.76
C PHE A 849 8.12 -0.02 8.35
N GLY A 850 7.59 -0.34 7.18
CA GLY A 850 7.58 -1.72 6.66
C GLY A 850 7.83 -1.79 5.16
N ALA A 851 8.29 -2.94 4.66
CA ALA A 851 8.59 -3.15 3.25
C ALA A 851 8.05 -4.50 2.75
N THR A 852 7.85 -4.61 1.43
CA THR A 852 7.26 -5.78 0.77
C THR A 852 8.30 -6.71 0.13
N ASP A 853 9.59 -6.47 0.37
CA ASP A 853 10.73 -7.24 -0.18
C ASP A 853 10.91 -8.63 0.46
N MET A 854 10.14 -8.94 1.50
CA MET A 854 10.23 -10.18 2.29
C MET A 854 8.89 -10.94 2.36
N GLY A 855 8.12 -10.92 1.26
CA GLY A 855 6.91 -11.74 1.10
C GLY A 855 5.61 -11.18 1.67
N MET A 856 5.63 -9.96 2.23
CA MET A 856 4.44 -9.27 2.74
C MET A 856 3.80 -8.39 1.66
N PHE A 857 2.48 -8.18 1.72
CA PHE A 857 1.73 -7.43 0.69
C PHE A 857 1.60 -5.93 0.99
N ALA A 858 1.89 -5.49 2.22
CA ALA A 858 1.86 -4.08 2.60
C ALA A 858 3.01 -3.73 3.55
N GLY A 859 3.55 -2.52 3.41
CA GLY A 859 4.52 -1.94 4.34
C GLY A 859 3.90 -1.31 5.60
N GLY A 860 2.57 -1.22 5.66
CA GLY A 860 1.86 -0.49 6.72
C GLY A 860 1.78 1.01 6.46
N VAL A 861 1.36 1.73 7.50
CA VAL A 861 0.99 3.16 7.46
C VAL A 861 2.09 4.00 6.83
N VAL A 862 3.36 3.70 7.14
CA VAL A 862 4.51 4.28 6.44
C VAL A 862 5.35 3.17 5.81
N SER A 863 5.43 3.19 4.48
CA SER A 863 6.15 2.16 3.72
C SER A 863 7.62 2.56 3.45
N ALA A 864 8.47 1.54 3.33
CA ALA A 864 9.85 1.61 2.88
C ALA A 864 10.03 0.68 1.67
N LYS A 865 11.01 0.98 0.82
CA LYS A 865 11.34 0.22 -0.39
C LYS A 865 11.79 -1.22 -0.08
N ASP A 866 12.60 -1.37 0.96
CA ASP A 866 13.31 -2.60 1.34
C ASP A 866 13.70 -2.55 2.83
N GLN A 867 14.16 -3.68 3.38
CA GLN A 867 14.57 -3.77 4.80
C GLN A 867 15.76 -2.83 5.15
N GLU A 868 16.61 -2.46 4.19
CA GLU A 868 17.69 -1.49 4.41
C GLU A 868 17.13 -0.08 4.61
N GLN A 869 16.21 0.38 3.74
CA GLN A 869 15.55 1.66 3.93
C GLN A 869 14.68 1.66 5.20
N ARG A 870 14.03 0.54 5.54
CA ARG A 870 13.26 0.37 6.79
C ARG A 870 14.13 0.64 8.02
N ALA A 871 15.33 0.07 8.07
CA ALA A 871 16.31 0.28 9.13
C ALA A 871 16.92 1.70 9.15
N ALA A 872 17.12 2.31 7.97
CA ALA A 872 17.56 3.69 7.84
C ALA A 872 16.50 4.68 8.36
N LYS A 873 15.21 4.48 8.02
CA LYS A 873 14.08 5.27 8.52
C LYS A 873 13.92 5.13 10.04
N TYR A 874 13.98 3.92 10.60
CA TYR A 874 14.02 3.71 12.06
C TYR A 874 15.10 4.57 12.72
N SER A 875 16.33 4.50 12.20
CA SER A 875 17.47 5.22 12.76
C SER A 875 17.32 6.74 12.65
N HIS A 876 16.71 7.22 11.56
CA HIS A 876 16.44 8.64 11.33
C HIS A 876 15.38 9.18 12.29
N TYR A 877 14.22 8.53 12.32
CA TYR A 877 13.10 8.89 13.17
C TYR A 877 13.51 8.92 14.65
N MET A 878 14.18 7.87 15.14
CA MET A 878 14.61 7.76 16.53
C MET A 878 15.63 8.82 16.95
N ARG A 879 16.49 9.30 16.03
CA ARG A 879 17.36 10.46 16.29
C ARG A 879 16.55 11.74 16.47
N GLY A 880 15.52 11.95 15.65
CA GLY A 880 14.58 13.07 15.79
C GLY A 880 13.93 13.10 17.18
N VAL A 881 13.37 11.97 17.62
CA VAL A 881 12.73 11.87 18.95
C VAL A 881 13.74 12.13 20.07
N VAL A 882 14.94 11.53 20.03
CA VAL A 882 15.97 11.72 21.08
C VAL A 882 16.52 13.14 21.15
N ALA A 883 16.57 13.84 20.02
CA ALA A 883 16.99 15.25 19.98
C ALA A 883 15.97 16.19 20.64
N HIS A 884 14.67 15.88 20.55
CA HIS A 884 13.61 16.76 21.06
C HIS A 884 13.62 16.85 22.59
N PRO A 885 13.56 18.07 23.18
CA PRO A 885 13.70 18.26 24.63
C PRO A 885 12.57 17.61 25.43
N ASN A 886 11.31 17.71 24.97
CA ASN A 886 10.16 17.12 25.67
C ASN A 886 10.08 15.58 25.61
N PHE A 887 10.62 14.94 24.58
CA PHE A 887 10.38 13.51 24.39
C PHE A 887 11.25 12.65 25.33
N VAL A 888 10.63 11.69 26.02
CA VAL A 888 11.28 10.78 26.98
C VAL A 888 11.22 9.31 26.56
N GLY A 889 10.65 9.03 25.37
CA GLY A 889 10.58 7.68 24.83
C GLY A 889 9.98 7.62 23.42
N ALA A 890 10.24 6.49 22.75
CA ALA A 890 9.60 6.06 21.52
C ALA A 890 9.44 4.53 21.50
N GLN A 891 8.22 4.06 21.22
CA GLN A 891 7.90 2.63 21.13
C GLN A 891 7.45 2.30 19.70
N TRP A 892 8.09 1.28 19.11
CA TRP A 892 7.79 0.81 17.77
C TRP A 892 6.56 -0.09 17.77
N PHE A 893 5.63 0.09 16.84
CA PHE A 893 4.49 -0.81 16.64
C PHE A 893 4.76 -1.71 15.42
N GLN A 894 5.22 -2.96 15.57
CA GLN A 894 5.07 -3.86 16.72
C GLN A 894 6.19 -4.92 16.76
N TYR A 895 6.13 -5.86 17.70
CA TYR A 895 7.12 -6.93 17.80
C TYR A 895 7.04 -7.94 16.64
N ILE A 896 5.85 -8.45 16.35
CA ILE A 896 5.60 -9.49 15.34
C ILE A 896 4.94 -8.83 14.12
N ASP A 897 5.28 -9.26 12.90
CA ASP A 897 4.52 -8.85 11.71
C ASP A 897 3.05 -9.23 11.86
N ALA A 898 2.14 -8.39 11.35
CA ALA A 898 0.75 -8.80 11.23
C ALA A 898 0.63 -10.00 10.26
N PRO A 899 -0.37 -10.89 10.40
CA PRO A 899 -0.55 -12.02 9.51
C PRO A 899 -0.65 -11.60 8.05
N LEU A 900 -0.04 -12.39 7.14
CA LEU A 900 -0.02 -12.11 5.70
C LEU A 900 -1.42 -11.87 5.10
N THR A 901 -2.43 -12.55 5.63
CA THR A 901 -3.85 -12.46 5.26
C THR A 901 -4.67 -11.62 6.24
N GLY A 902 -4.05 -10.67 6.93
CA GLY A 902 -4.74 -9.74 7.83
C GLY A 902 -4.88 -10.30 9.23
N ARG A 903 -4.57 -9.50 10.25
CA ARG A 903 -4.98 -9.78 11.64
C ARG A 903 -6.50 -9.82 11.70
N ALA A 904 -7.04 -10.68 12.56
CA ALA A 904 -8.47 -10.95 12.61
C ALA A 904 -9.33 -9.70 12.84
N TRP A 905 -8.85 -8.77 13.70
CA TRP A 905 -9.59 -7.60 14.16
C TRP A 905 -10.12 -6.69 13.04
N ASP A 906 -9.28 -6.37 12.06
CA ASP A 906 -9.56 -5.33 11.06
C ASP A 906 -9.08 -5.66 9.63
N GLY A 907 -8.14 -6.61 9.46
CA GLY A 907 -7.53 -6.97 8.19
C GLY A 907 -6.12 -6.41 7.93
N GLU A 908 -5.47 -5.72 8.90
CA GLU A 908 -4.10 -5.23 8.71
C GLU A 908 -3.09 -6.37 8.50
N ASN A 909 -2.28 -6.29 7.43
CA ASN A 909 -1.32 -7.33 7.03
C ASN A 909 0.07 -6.77 6.68
N TYR A 910 0.57 -5.93 7.59
CA TYR A 910 1.78 -5.13 7.38
C TYR A 910 3.07 -5.87 7.77
N ASN A 911 4.16 -5.55 7.06
CA ASN A 911 5.53 -5.81 7.54
C ASN A 911 5.94 -4.81 8.64
N ASN A 912 5.23 -4.81 9.78
CA ASN A 912 5.47 -3.89 10.89
C ASN A 912 6.19 -4.54 12.09
N GLY A 913 6.62 -5.80 11.99
CA GLY A 913 7.31 -6.55 13.03
C GLY A 913 8.84 -6.43 13.04
N PHE A 914 9.45 -6.48 14.22
CA PHE A 914 10.88 -6.81 14.36
C PHE A 914 11.18 -8.29 14.10
N VAL A 915 10.18 -9.18 14.27
CA VAL A 915 10.23 -10.58 13.86
C VAL A 915 9.10 -10.91 12.88
N SER A 916 9.38 -11.78 11.92
CA SER A 916 8.36 -12.30 10.99
C SER A 916 7.50 -13.40 11.62
N VAL A 917 6.50 -13.88 10.87
CA VAL A 917 5.61 -15.00 11.25
C VAL A 917 6.34 -16.28 11.68
N SER A 918 7.59 -16.50 11.25
CA SER A 918 8.44 -17.63 11.65
C SER A 918 9.27 -17.38 12.93
N ASP A 919 8.99 -16.29 13.65
CA ASP A 919 9.79 -15.79 14.76
C ASP A 919 11.26 -15.52 14.37
N SER A 920 11.47 -15.05 13.13
CA SER A 920 12.79 -14.70 12.59
C SER A 920 13.03 -13.19 12.69
N PRO A 921 14.06 -12.72 13.41
CA PRO A 921 14.36 -11.29 13.47
C PRO A 921 14.85 -10.71 12.14
N TYR A 922 14.39 -9.50 11.80
CA TYR A 922 14.88 -8.72 10.67
C TYR A 922 16.26 -8.12 10.99
N PRO A 923 17.36 -8.61 10.38
CA PRO A 923 18.70 -8.29 10.86
C PRO A 923 19.07 -6.82 10.65
N GLN A 924 18.64 -6.20 9.55
CA GLN A 924 18.84 -4.76 9.30
C GLN A 924 18.27 -3.91 10.44
N LEU A 925 17.01 -4.18 10.79
CA LEU A 925 16.26 -3.41 11.79
C LEU A 925 16.79 -3.67 13.21
N VAL A 926 17.18 -4.91 13.53
CA VAL A 926 17.86 -5.27 14.77
C VAL A 926 19.21 -4.55 14.91
N GLU A 927 20.04 -4.54 13.87
CA GLU A 927 21.35 -3.88 13.92
C GLU A 927 21.24 -2.35 13.97
N ALA A 928 20.22 -1.78 13.33
CA ALA A 928 19.87 -0.36 13.51
C ALA A 928 19.45 -0.04 14.95
N ALA A 929 18.59 -0.87 15.55
CA ALA A 929 18.18 -0.74 16.95
C ALA A 929 19.38 -0.87 17.91
N LYS A 930 20.26 -1.85 17.71
CA LYS A 930 21.49 -2.02 18.51
C LYS A 930 22.39 -0.79 18.46
N LYS A 931 22.75 -0.33 17.26
CA LYS A 931 23.64 0.83 17.07
C LYS A 931 23.06 2.10 17.69
N PHE A 932 21.76 2.33 17.51
CA PHE A 932 21.05 3.45 18.12
C PHE A 932 21.01 3.34 19.66
N ASN A 933 20.56 2.21 20.21
CA ASN A 933 20.42 2.01 21.64
C ASN A 933 21.79 2.09 22.37
N GLN A 934 22.87 1.64 21.74
CA GLN A 934 24.23 1.77 22.27
C GLN A 934 24.64 3.23 22.48
N GLN A 935 24.20 4.16 21.61
CA GLN A 935 24.52 5.58 21.66
C GLN A 935 23.44 6.45 22.33
N LEU A 936 22.27 5.87 22.66
CA LEU A 936 21.05 6.55 23.13
C LEU A 936 21.30 7.68 24.14
N TYR A 937 21.99 7.38 25.25
CA TYR A 937 22.15 8.35 26.33
C TYR A 937 23.24 9.37 26.05
N GLN A 938 24.27 8.99 25.31
CA GLN A 938 25.28 9.91 24.80
C GLN A 938 24.60 10.92 23.87
N SER A 939 23.88 10.46 22.84
CA SER A 939 23.14 11.33 21.90
C SER A 939 22.07 12.22 22.58
N ARG A 940 21.57 11.84 23.75
CA ARG A 940 20.62 12.66 24.51
C ARG A 940 21.29 13.74 25.36
N PHE A 941 22.40 13.41 26.05
CA PHE A 941 22.94 14.19 27.17
C PHE A 941 24.40 14.64 27.02
N LYS A 942 25.09 14.29 25.93
CA LYS A 942 26.44 14.74 25.57
C LYS A 942 26.43 15.38 24.17
#